data_AF-A0AAN8L326-F1
#
_entry.id   AF-A0AAN8L326-F1
#
_cell.length_a   1.000
_cell.length_b   1.000
_cell.length_c   1.000
_cell.angle_alpha   90.00
_cell.angle_beta   90.00
_cell.angle_gamma   90.00
#
_symmetry.space_group_name_H-M   'P 1'
#
loop_
_entity.id
_entity.type
_entity.pdbx_description
1 polymer ?
#
loop_
_entity_poly.entity_id
_entity_poly.type
_entity_poly.pdbx_seq_one_letter_code
_entity_poly.pdbx_strand_id
1 'polypeptide(L)'
;MKALKVEGKRIGKVLDNAIETEKMIEKYESLASDLLEWIEQTIIILNNRKFANSLNGVQQQLQAFNTYRTVEKPPKFTEKGNLEVLLFTIQSKMRANNQKVYMPREGKLISDINKTWERLEKAEHERELALRTELIRQEKLEQLARRFDRKAAMRETWLSENQRLVSQDNFGFDLPAVDAATKKHEAIETDITAYEERVQAVVSVAKELEAEKYHDMKRIAARKDNVIRLWEYLLELLKARRQRLEMNLGLQRVFQEMLYIMDWMDEMKMMLLSQDYGKHLLGVEDLLQKHALVEADIGIQADRVKAVNNNAQKFAIDGDVYKPCDPQVIRDRVAHMEFCYQELTQLAAERRARLEESRRLWKFFWEMAEEEGWIREKEQILSSDESGKDLTAAVRLLSQHRALEDEMSGRAGHLQHTIAEGQAMTDGGHFGAAKIRERIADLRAQWAALEELAAVRKAHLEEACALHQFQADADDADAWTLDALRIVSSGEVGHDEFSTQALVRKHKDAAAEVASYRPVIDALHEQAAALPEEQAQSEEVKGRLAGIEERYKEVAELTRLRKQALQDALALYKMFSEADACEVWIDEKEQWLNSMEIPEKLEDLEVIQHRFESLEPEMNNQASRVAVVNQIARQLMHNGHPGEKDIKAQQDKLNNRWSQFRDLADQKKESLISALGVQNYHLDCNETKSWIREKTKVIESTQELGNDLTGVMALQRKLTGMERDLAAIEDKLGDLRSEAERLAGEHPDQAKAITGRLAEITAVWEEMKATLRNREESLGEASKLQQFLRELDDFQSWLSRTQTAIASEETPNTLAEAEKLLAQHEGIKNEIRNYEEDYQKMRDMGEMVTQGQTDAQYMFLRQRLQALDTGWNELHKMWENRQNLLSQSHAYQLFLRDTKQAEAFLNNQEYMLAHTEMPTTLEGAEGAIKKQEDFMTTMDANEDKINGVVEAGRRLASDGNINADRIQERATSIDDRHKKNREAAVELLMRLKDNRDLQKFLQDCQELSLWINEKMLTAQDMSYDEARNLHSKWLKHQAFMAELQSNKEWLDKIEKGWDAAGVGEA
;
A
#
# COMPACT_ATOMS: atom_id res chain seq x y z
N MET A 1 -187.15 125.20 -8.51
CA MET A 1 -186.37 124.03 -8.03
C MET A 1 -185.87 123.17 -9.21
N LYS A 2 -184.88 123.66 -9.99
CA LYS A 2 -184.19 122.86 -11.05
C LYS A 2 -182.69 123.20 -11.21
N ALA A 3 -182.13 124.10 -10.39
CA ALA A 3 -180.74 124.57 -10.51
C ALA A 3 -179.71 123.83 -9.62
N LEU A 4 -180.13 123.10 -8.57
CA LEU A 4 -179.21 122.52 -7.58
C LEU A 4 -178.62 121.14 -7.93
N LYS A 5 -179.03 120.47 -9.01
CA LYS A 5 -178.58 119.09 -9.34
C LYS A 5 -177.37 119.02 -10.29
N VAL A 6 -176.90 120.15 -10.81
CA VAL A 6 -175.85 120.19 -11.86
C VAL A 6 -174.44 120.45 -11.30
N GLU A 7 -174.29 121.06 -10.12
CA GLU A 7 -172.96 121.39 -9.58
C GLU A 7 -172.20 120.19 -8.96
N GLY A 8 -172.88 119.22 -8.34
CA GLY A 8 -172.23 118.07 -7.70
C GLY A 8 -171.49 117.10 -8.64
N LYS A 9 -171.86 117.03 -9.93
CA LYS A 9 -171.21 116.11 -10.89
C LYS A 9 -169.85 116.60 -11.42
N ARG A 10 -169.53 117.90 -11.30
CA ARG A 10 -168.27 118.45 -11.82
C ARG A 10 -167.08 118.21 -10.89
N ILE A 11 -167.30 118.20 -9.57
CA ILE A 11 -166.21 118.02 -8.59
C ILE A 11 -165.68 116.58 -8.57
N GLY A 12 -166.56 115.56 -8.65
CA GLY A 12 -166.12 114.15 -8.64
C GLY A 12 -165.19 113.77 -9.79
N LYS A 13 -165.42 114.34 -10.98
CA LYS A 13 -164.63 114.03 -12.19
C LYS A 13 -163.18 114.55 -12.12
N VAL A 14 -162.93 115.59 -11.33
CA VAL A 14 -161.57 116.15 -11.16
C VAL A 14 -160.76 115.31 -10.16
N LEU A 15 -161.42 114.76 -9.13
CA LEU A 15 -160.75 113.96 -8.09
C LEU A 15 -160.32 112.58 -8.62
N ASP A 16 -161.17 111.90 -9.40
CA ASP A 16 -160.84 110.59 -9.99
C ASP A 16 -159.61 110.68 -10.90
N ASN A 17 -159.49 111.77 -11.67
CA ASN A 17 -158.33 112.02 -12.52
C ASN A 17 -157.03 112.20 -11.71
N ALA A 18 -157.08 112.83 -10.54
CA ALA A 18 -155.89 113.01 -9.69
C ALA A 18 -155.39 111.67 -9.12
N ILE A 19 -156.31 110.84 -8.60
CA ILE A 19 -155.99 109.52 -8.03
C ILE A 19 -155.39 108.57 -9.08
N GLU A 20 -155.95 108.57 -10.30
CA GLU A 20 -155.42 107.74 -11.39
C GLU A 20 -153.97 108.11 -11.74
N THR A 21 -153.65 109.40 -11.70
CA THR A 21 -152.31 109.91 -12.04
C THR A 21 -151.28 109.58 -10.97
N GLU A 22 -151.66 109.64 -9.69
CA GLU A 22 -150.79 109.28 -8.56
C GLU A 22 -150.45 107.78 -8.54
N LYS A 23 -151.42 106.90 -8.87
CA LYS A 23 -151.16 105.46 -9.06
C LYS A 23 -150.15 105.17 -10.17
N MET A 24 -150.16 105.94 -11.26
CA MET A 24 -149.17 105.76 -12.33
C MET A 24 -147.78 106.21 -11.90
N ILE A 25 -147.67 107.27 -11.09
CA ILE A 25 -146.41 107.74 -10.51
C ILE A 25 -145.80 106.67 -9.60
N GLU A 26 -146.57 106.11 -8.66
CA GLU A 26 -146.09 105.01 -7.81
C GLU A 26 -145.62 103.81 -8.65
N LYS A 27 -146.34 103.49 -9.72
CA LYS A 27 -145.98 102.40 -10.63
C LYS A 27 -144.66 102.66 -11.37
N TYR A 28 -144.38 103.90 -11.80
CA TYR A 28 -143.08 104.26 -12.39
C TYR A 28 -141.96 104.11 -11.35
N GLU A 29 -142.16 104.63 -10.14
CA GLU A 29 -141.17 104.61 -9.07
C GLU A 29 -140.79 103.18 -8.64
N SER A 30 -141.77 102.27 -8.57
CA SER A 30 -141.54 100.84 -8.29
C SER A 30 -140.76 100.16 -9.41
N LEU A 31 -141.24 100.27 -10.65
CA LEU A 31 -140.63 99.59 -11.79
C LEU A 31 -139.21 100.10 -12.08
N ALA A 32 -138.94 101.39 -11.87
CA ALA A 32 -137.60 101.96 -11.99
C ALA A 32 -136.65 101.40 -10.93
N SER A 33 -137.11 101.23 -9.68
CA SER A 33 -136.34 100.60 -8.60
C SER A 33 -136.01 99.14 -8.91
N ASP A 34 -136.99 98.35 -9.32
CA ASP A 34 -136.81 96.92 -9.62
C ASP A 34 -135.80 96.71 -10.77
N LEU A 35 -135.88 97.56 -11.81
CA LEU A 35 -134.95 97.50 -12.94
C LEU A 35 -133.53 97.89 -12.53
N LEU A 36 -133.36 98.96 -11.74
CA LEU A 36 -132.04 99.40 -11.26
C LEU A 36 -131.39 98.36 -10.33
N GLU A 37 -132.16 97.74 -9.44
CA GLU A 37 -131.67 96.68 -8.57
C GLU A 37 -131.20 95.45 -9.36
N TRP A 38 -131.98 95.04 -10.37
CA TRP A 38 -131.59 93.95 -11.25
C TRP A 38 -130.30 94.26 -12.04
N ILE A 39 -130.15 95.49 -12.56
CA ILE A 39 -128.95 95.92 -13.27
C ILE A 39 -127.71 95.79 -12.38
N GLU A 40 -127.74 96.33 -11.15
CA GLU A 40 -126.59 96.31 -10.24
C GLU A 40 -126.26 94.87 -9.77
N GLN A 41 -127.27 94.04 -9.45
CA GLN A 41 -127.05 92.62 -9.12
C GLN A 41 -126.42 91.85 -10.30
N THR A 42 -126.89 92.10 -11.52
CA THR A 42 -126.37 91.45 -12.72
C THR A 42 -124.94 91.87 -13.01
N ILE A 43 -124.58 93.15 -12.83
CA ILE A 43 -123.20 93.63 -12.96
C ILE A 43 -122.25 92.85 -12.03
N ILE A 44 -122.65 92.56 -10.79
CA ILE A 44 -121.84 91.77 -9.84
C ILE A 44 -121.59 90.36 -10.38
N ILE A 45 -122.64 89.70 -10.91
CA ILE A 45 -122.53 88.36 -11.49
C ILE A 45 -121.61 88.38 -12.73
N LEU A 46 -121.76 89.36 -13.61
CA LEU A 46 -120.94 89.51 -14.82
C LEU A 46 -119.49 89.86 -14.51
N ASN A 47 -119.22 90.58 -13.42
CA ASN A 47 -117.86 90.89 -12.99
C ASN A 47 -117.16 89.75 -12.23
N ASN A 48 -117.84 88.64 -11.94
CA ASN A 48 -117.16 87.47 -11.41
C ASN A 48 -116.08 87.01 -12.40
N ARG A 49 -114.86 86.76 -11.92
CA ARG A 49 -113.73 86.26 -12.73
C ARG A 49 -113.29 84.85 -12.32
N LYS A 50 -114.14 84.12 -11.58
CA LYS A 50 -113.94 82.70 -11.30
C LYS A 50 -114.42 81.87 -12.48
N PHE A 51 -113.47 81.23 -13.15
CA PHE A 51 -113.74 80.29 -14.24
C PHE A 51 -113.62 78.85 -13.76
N ALA A 52 -114.40 77.97 -14.35
CA ALA A 52 -114.21 76.54 -14.12
C ALA A 52 -112.85 76.12 -14.72
N ASN A 53 -112.06 75.35 -13.98
CA ASN A 53 -110.79 74.83 -14.50
C ASN A 53 -111.04 73.58 -15.35
N SER A 54 -111.80 73.70 -16.44
CA SER A 54 -111.97 72.65 -17.45
C SER A 54 -112.65 73.23 -18.67
N LEU A 55 -112.34 72.69 -19.86
CA LEU A 55 -112.96 73.13 -21.11
C LEU A 55 -114.49 73.03 -21.04
N ASN A 56 -115.01 71.90 -20.58
CA ASN A 56 -116.45 71.67 -20.43
C ASN A 56 -117.08 72.67 -19.42
N GLY A 57 -116.41 72.92 -18.30
CA GLY A 57 -116.89 73.88 -17.31
C GLY A 57 -116.97 75.31 -17.85
N VAL A 58 -115.99 75.76 -18.64
CA VAL A 58 -116.02 77.10 -19.25
C VAL A 58 -117.07 77.20 -20.36
N GLN A 59 -117.27 76.13 -21.14
CA GLN A 59 -118.36 76.05 -22.13
C GLN A 59 -119.74 76.21 -21.47
N GLN A 60 -119.96 75.55 -20.32
CA GLN A 60 -121.19 75.72 -19.55
C GLN A 60 -121.36 77.16 -19.04
N GLN A 61 -120.28 77.79 -18.56
CA GLN A 61 -120.31 79.20 -18.15
C GLN A 61 -120.60 80.16 -19.31
N LEU A 62 -120.09 79.87 -20.52
CA LEU A 62 -120.40 80.62 -21.74
C LEU A 62 -121.85 80.41 -22.18
N GLN A 63 -122.38 79.18 -22.07
CA GLN A 63 -123.78 78.87 -22.36
C GLN A 63 -124.74 79.58 -21.40
N ALA A 64 -124.42 79.60 -20.10
CA ALA A 64 -125.18 80.36 -19.10
C ALA A 64 -125.16 81.87 -19.41
N PHE A 65 -124.00 82.41 -19.78
CA PHE A 65 -123.88 83.80 -20.20
C PHE A 65 -124.68 84.12 -21.48
N ASN A 66 -124.69 83.22 -22.47
CA ASN A 66 -125.53 83.36 -23.66
C ASN A 66 -127.04 83.31 -23.32
N THR A 67 -127.43 82.47 -22.36
CA THR A 67 -128.82 82.39 -21.87
C THR A 67 -129.23 83.72 -21.23
N TYR A 68 -128.37 84.29 -20.38
CA TYR A 68 -128.55 85.64 -19.84
C TYR A 68 -128.78 86.69 -20.95
N ARG A 69 -127.91 86.72 -21.98
CA ARG A 69 -128.00 87.70 -23.08
C ARG A 69 -129.26 87.58 -23.93
N THR A 70 -129.73 86.36 -24.16
CA THR A 70 -130.79 86.08 -25.15
C THR A 70 -132.17 85.92 -24.54
N VAL A 71 -132.26 85.54 -23.25
CA VAL A 71 -133.53 85.25 -22.57
C VAL A 71 -133.81 86.27 -21.46
N GLU A 72 -132.84 86.54 -20.59
CA GLU A 72 -133.07 87.35 -19.38
C GLU A 72 -132.99 88.87 -19.64
N LYS A 73 -132.01 89.34 -20.42
CA LYS A 73 -131.82 90.77 -20.71
C LYS A 73 -132.92 91.41 -21.58
N PRO A 74 -133.43 90.78 -22.66
CA PRO A 74 -134.42 91.42 -23.55
C PRO A 74 -135.72 91.92 -22.90
N PRO A 75 -136.40 91.16 -22.00
CA PRO A 75 -137.59 91.68 -21.31
C PRO A 75 -137.25 92.89 -20.43
N LYS A 76 -136.07 92.93 -19.80
CA LYS A 76 -135.60 94.07 -19.00
C LYS A 76 -135.29 95.31 -19.85
N PHE A 77 -134.77 95.12 -21.06
CA PHE A 77 -134.64 96.21 -22.03
C PHE A 77 -136.02 96.77 -22.45
N THR A 78 -137.02 95.90 -22.57
CA THR A 78 -138.41 96.32 -22.86
C THR A 78 -139.02 97.09 -21.67
N GLU A 79 -138.79 96.64 -20.43
CA GLU A 79 -139.20 97.34 -19.20
C GLU A 79 -138.59 98.76 -19.13
N LYS A 80 -137.31 98.91 -19.49
CA LYS A 80 -136.63 100.21 -19.61
C LYS A 80 -137.38 101.15 -20.57
N GLY A 81 -137.74 100.67 -21.76
CA GLY A 81 -138.51 101.45 -22.72
C GLY A 81 -139.93 101.77 -22.22
N ASN A 82 -140.58 100.82 -21.55
CA ASN A 82 -141.90 101.03 -20.96
C ASN A 82 -141.90 102.10 -19.87
N LEU A 83 -140.82 102.23 -19.09
CA LEU A 83 -140.65 103.30 -18.11
C LEU A 83 -140.62 104.69 -18.77
N GLU A 84 -139.91 104.84 -19.88
CA GLU A 84 -139.89 106.09 -20.65
C GLU A 84 -141.29 106.47 -21.15
N VAL A 85 -142.03 105.50 -21.70
CA VAL A 85 -143.41 105.69 -22.17
C VAL A 85 -144.36 106.02 -21.01
N LEU A 86 -144.22 105.33 -19.87
CA LEU A 86 -145.05 105.56 -18.70
C LEU A 86 -144.84 106.97 -18.13
N LEU A 87 -143.58 107.41 -18.04
CA LEU A 87 -143.25 108.76 -17.61
C LEU A 87 -143.84 109.82 -18.56
N PHE A 88 -143.69 109.61 -19.86
CA PHE A 88 -144.27 110.51 -20.87
C PHE A 88 -145.81 110.59 -20.75
N THR A 89 -146.46 109.45 -20.49
CA THR A 89 -147.92 109.36 -20.33
C THR A 89 -148.40 110.09 -19.08
N ILE A 90 -147.72 109.90 -17.94
CA ILE A 90 -148.00 110.62 -16.69
C ILE A 90 -147.87 112.12 -16.93
N GLN A 91 -146.75 112.55 -17.50
CA GLN A 91 -146.49 113.97 -17.75
C GLN A 91 -147.52 114.59 -18.71
N SER A 92 -147.91 113.87 -19.75
CA SER A 92 -148.92 114.31 -20.72
C SER A 92 -150.31 114.41 -20.09
N LYS A 93 -150.74 113.42 -19.29
CA LYS A 93 -152.01 113.46 -18.55
C LYS A 93 -152.06 114.61 -17.54
N MET A 94 -150.97 114.87 -16.81
CA MET A 94 -150.92 115.99 -15.85
C MET A 94 -151.02 117.36 -16.55
N ARG A 95 -150.36 117.54 -17.70
CA ARG A 95 -150.51 118.78 -18.50
C ARG A 95 -151.95 118.98 -18.98
N ALA A 96 -152.58 117.92 -19.51
CA ALA A 96 -153.96 117.99 -20.00
C ALA A 96 -154.97 118.36 -18.88
N ASN A 97 -154.70 117.95 -17.64
CA ASN A 97 -155.50 118.28 -16.46
C ASN A 97 -155.10 119.60 -15.77
N ASN A 98 -154.21 120.41 -16.37
CA ASN A 98 -153.64 121.66 -15.80
C ASN A 98 -153.01 121.46 -14.40
N GLN A 99 -152.43 120.29 -14.14
CA GLN A 99 -151.69 119.99 -12.92
C GLN A 99 -150.18 120.23 -13.13
N LYS A 100 -149.44 120.52 -12.05
CA LYS A 100 -147.98 120.65 -12.11
C LYS A 100 -147.38 119.29 -12.51
N VAL A 101 -146.58 119.28 -13.57
CA VAL A 101 -146.01 118.07 -14.19
C VAL A 101 -145.07 117.35 -13.22
N TYR A 102 -145.24 116.03 -13.08
CA TYR A 102 -144.38 115.19 -12.25
C TYR A 102 -142.97 115.05 -12.84
N MET A 103 -141.97 115.24 -11.97
CA MET A 103 -140.57 114.88 -12.20
C MET A 103 -140.19 113.75 -11.23
N PRO A 104 -139.61 112.64 -11.73
CA PRO A 104 -139.09 111.58 -10.88
C PRO A 104 -138.04 112.08 -9.89
N ARG A 105 -137.92 111.38 -8.75
CA ARG A 105 -136.87 111.67 -7.78
C ARG A 105 -135.48 111.42 -8.39
N GLU A 106 -134.48 112.19 -7.97
CA GLU A 106 -133.08 111.98 -8.37
C GLU A 106 -132.65 110.52 -8.11
N GLY A 107 -131.90 109.93 -9.04
CA GLY A 107 -131.52 108.51 -9.01
C GLY A 107 -132.51 107.57 -9.74
N LYS A 108 -133.71 108.07 -10.09
CA LYS A 108 -134.71 107.35 -10.91
C LYS A 108 -135.08 108.11 -12.17
N LEU A 109 -134.23 109.04 -12.57
CA LEU A 109 -134.32 109.72 -13.85
C LEU A 109 -134.01 108.71 -14.96
N ILE A 110 -134.68 108.86 -16.11
CA ILE A 110 -134.38 108.06 -17.30
C ILE A 110 -132.88 108.15 -17.69
N SER A 111 -132.22 109.29 -17.45
CA SER A 111 -130.78 109.44 -17.66
C SER A 111 -129.93 108.52 -16.79
N ASP A 112 -130.32 108.30 -15.53
CA ASP A 112 -129.58 107.47 -14.57
C ASP A 112 -129.75 105.97 -14.90
N ILE A 113 -130.97 105.58 -15.33
CA ILE A 113 -131.26 104.23 -15.82
C ILE A 113 -130.45 103.95 -17.11
N ASN A 114 -130.34 104.92 -18.01
CA ASN A 114 -129.50 104.79 -19.20
C ASN A 114 -128.01 104.60 -18.84
N LYS A 115 -127.48 105.40 -17.90
CA LYS A 115 -126.08 105.33 -17.47
C LYS A 115 -125.75 104.01 -16.75
N THR A 116 -126.65 103.48 -15.92
CA THR A 116 -126.49 102.17 -15.28
C THR A 116 -126.58 101.03 -16.28
N TRP A 117 -127.45 101.15 -17.30
CA TRP A 117 -127.53 100.21 -18.41
C TRP A 117 -126.24 100.16 -19.24
N GLU A 118 -125.58 101.29 -19.53
CA GLU A 118 -124.27 101.31 -20.18
C GLU A 118 -123.19 100.58 -19.35
N ARG A 119 -123.22 100.72 -18.01
CA ARG A 119 -122.32 99.96 -17.12
C ARG A 119 -122.56 98.46 -17.19
N LEU A 120 -123.81 98.03 -17.32
CA LEU A 120 -124.18 96.63 -17.54
C LEU A 120 -123.61 96.09 -18.86
N GLU A 121 -123.76 96.87 -19.94
CA GLU A 121 -123.23 96.49 -21.26
C GLU A 121 -121.70 96.39 -21.27
N LYS A 122 -121.01 97.29 -20.55
CA LYS A 122 -119.56 97.18 -20.35
C LYS A 122 -119.17 95.90 -19.60
N ALA A 123 -119.84 95.60 -18.49
CA ALA A 123 -119.59 94.39 -17.70
C ALA A 123 -119.87 93.11 -18.52
N GLU A 124 -120.91 93.14 -19.37
CA GLU A 124 -121.24 92.07 -20.32
C GLU A 124 -120.11 91.83 -21.32
N HIS A 125 -119.60 92.89 -21.97
CA HIS A 125 -118.52 92.77 -22.93
C HIS A 125 -117.24 92.21 -22.30
N GLU A 126 -116.86 92.70 -21.11
CA GLU A 126 -115.68 92.20 -20.40
C GLU A 126 -115.84 90.74 -19.95
N ARG A 127 -117.04 90.33 -19.54
CA ARG A 127 -117.34 88.92 -19.18
C ARG A 127 -117.26 88.00 -20.40
N GLU A 128 -117.79 88.44 -21.54
CA GLU A 128 -117.69 87.69 -22.80
C GLU A 128 -116.22 87.49 -23.22
N LEU A 129 -115.41 88.56 -23.19
CA LEU A 129 -114.00 88.52 -23.55
C LEU A 129 -113.22 87.58 -22.62
N ALA A 130 -113.46 87.66 -21.31
CA ALA A 130 -112.77 86.83 -20.34
C ALA A 130 -113.16 85.34 -20.45
N LEU A 131 -114.45 85.04 -20.70
CA LEU A 131 -114.91 83.67 -20.96
C LEU A 131 -114.32 83.10 -22.26
N ARG A 132 -114.28 83.88 -23.34
CA ARG A 132 -113.66 83.45 -24.61
C ARG A 132 -112.16 83.22 -24.47
N THR A 133 -111.46 84.10 -23.74
CA THR A 133 -110.01 83.97 -23.51
C THR A 133 -109.69 82.72 -22.69
N GLU A 134 -110.46 82.47 -21.63
CA GLU A 134 -110.29 81.25 -20.82
C GLU A 134 -110.69 79.99 -21.59
N LEU A 135 -111.72 80.05 -22.46
CA LEU A 135 -112.07 78.94 -23.33
C LEU A 135 -110.90 78.54 -24.24
N ILE A 136 -110.28 79.53 -24.92
CA ILE A 136 -109.09 79.30 -25.76
C ILE A 136 -107.94 78.74 -24.93
N ARG A 137 -107.72 79.24 -23.70
CA ARG A 137 -106.68 78.73 -22.80
C ARG A 137 -106.93 77.26 -22.46
N GLN A 138 -108.15 76.89 -22.06
CA GLN A 138 -108.52 75.51 -21.76
C GLN A 138 -108.44 74.60 -22.99
N GLU A 139 -108.82 75.06 -24.18
CA GLU A 139 -108.62 74.30 -25.43
C GLU A 139 -107.15 74.02 -25.71
N LYS A 140 -106.28 75.02 -25.53
CA LYS A 140 -104.82 74.84 -25.67
C LYS A 140 -104.27 73.85 -24.65
N LEU A 141 -104.73 73.89 -23.40
CA LEU A 141 -104.31 72.94 -22.37
C LEU A 141 -104.78 71.51 -22.65
N GLU A 142 -106.00 71.32 -23.14
CA GLU A 142 -106.48 70.00 -23.57
C GLU A 142 -105.69 69.47 -24.77
N GLN A 143 -105.33 70.33 -25.74
CA GLN A 143 -104.46 69.95 -26.85
C GLN A 143 -103.06 69.56 -26.36
N LEU A 144 -102.49 70.32 -25.41
CA LEU A 144 -101.20 70.04 -24.81
C LEU A 144 -101.21 68.74 -23.98
N ALA A 145 -102.29 68.48 -23.24
CA ALA A 145 -102.50 67.23 -22.51
C ALA A 145 -102.64 66.02 -23.46
N ARG A 146 -103.40 66.15 -24.55
CA ARG A 146 -103.44 65.11 -25.61
C ARG A 146 -102.08 64.88 -26.24
N ARG A 147 -101.29 65.94 -26.44
CA ARG A 147 -99.91 65.84 -26.95
C ARG A 147 -99.01 65.13 -25.94
N PHE A 148 -99.15 65.41 -24.65
CA PHE A 148 -98.47 64.70 -23.58
C PHE A 148 -98.82 63.21 -23.61
N ASP A 149 -100.09 62.83 -23.62
CA ASP A 149 -100.51 61.43 -23.59
C ASP A 149 -100.00 60.64 -24.80
N ARG A 150 -100.08 61.23 -26.00
CA ARG A 150 -99.51 60.63 -27.22
C ARG A 150 -98.01 60.46 -27.10
N LYS A 151 -97.30 61.49 -26.62
CA LYS A 151 -95.85 61.41 -26.44
C LYS A 151 -95.51 60.34 -25.40
N ALA A 152 -96.13 60.35 -24.22
CA ALA A 152 -95.90 59.40 -23.13
C ALA A 152 -96.16 57.95 -23.56
N ALA A 153 -97.29 57.65 -24.20
CA ALA A 153 -97.63 56.30 -24.66
C ALA A 153 -96.58 55.72 -25.64
N MET A 154 -96.07 56.54 -26.57
CA MET A 154 -95.00 56.11 -27.48
C MET A 154 -93.70 55.79 -26.72
N ARG A 155 -93.38 56.54 -25.65
CA ARG A 155 -92.17 56.31 -24.85
C ARG A 155 -92.35 55.07 -23.99
N GLU A 156 -93.50 54.88 -23.35
CA GLU A 156 -93.82 53.66 -22.56
C GLU A 156 -93.67 52.39 -23.39
N THR A 157 -94.18 52.39 -24.63
CA THR A 157 -94.07 51.25 -25.56
C THR A 157 -92.61 50.98 -25.93
N TRP A 158 -91.89 52.03 -26.37
CA TRP A 158 -90.48 51.91 -26.75
C TRP A 158 -89.60 51.46 -25.58
N LEU A 159 -89.84 52.00 -24.37
CA LEU A 159 -89.11 51.63 -23.15
C LEU A 159 -89.34 50.16 -22.80
N SER A 160 -90.59 49.70 -22.85
CA SER A 160 -90.93 48.30 -22.55
C SER A 160 -90.29 47.32 -23.55
N GLU A 161 -90.29 47.66 -24.84
CA GLU A 161 -89.64 46.86 -25.88
C GLU A 161 -88.13 46.79 -25.70
N ASN A 162 -87.48 47.92 -25.38
CA ASN A 162 -86.03 47.96 -25.17
C ASN A 162 -85.62 47.30 -23.84
N GLN A 163 -86.42 47.40 -22.78
CA GLN A 163 -86.20 46.64 -21.54
C GLN A 163 -86.22 45.14 -21.80
N ARG A 164 -87.15 44.66 -22.65
CA ARG A 164 -87.18 43.25 -23.07
C ARG A 164 -85.96 42.86 -23.91
N LEU A 165 -85.48 43.74 -24.78
CA LEU A 165 -84.29 43.48 -25.59
C LEU A 165 -83.02 43.38 -24.73
N VAL A 166 -82.86 44.29 -23.77
CA VAL A 166 -81.66 44.40 -22.91
C VAL A 166 -81.66 43.35 -21.79
N SER A 167 -82.81 42.79 -21.41
CA SER A 167 -82.88 41.69 -20.45
C SER A 167 -82.44 40.33 -21.01
N GLN A 168 -82.26 40.20 -22.32
CA GLN A 168 -81.81 38.95 -22.95
C GLN A 168 -80.28 38.85 -23.06
N ASP A 169 -79.73 37.76 -22.54
CA ASP A 169 -78.31 37.44 -22.56
C ASP A 169 -77.95 36.57 -23.78
N ASN A 170 -78.11 37.14 -24.98
CA ASN A 170 -77.80 36.47 -26.26
C ASN A 170 -76.35 36.74 -26.68
N PHE A 171 -75.37 36.36 -25.85
CA PHE A 171 -73.97 36.71 -26.05
C PHE A 171 -73.21 35.75 -26.98
N GLY A 172 -73.63 34.48 -27.06
CA GLY A 172 -72.93 33.43 -27.81
C GLY A 172 -71.94 32.64 -26.97
N PHE A 173 -71.31 31.62 -27.57
CA PHE A 173 -70.45 30.64 -26.85
C PHE A 173 -68.97 30.70 -27.27
N ASP A 174 -68.61 31.58 -28.20
CA ASP A 174 -67.24 31.76 -28.69
C ASP A 174 -66.84 33.25 -28.68
N LEU A 175 -65.54 33.52 -28.77
CA LEU A 175 -65.01 34.88 -28.74
C LEU A 175 -65.59 35.78 -29.86
N PRO A 176 -65.66 35.35 -31.14
CA PRO A 176 -66.25 36.16 -32.21
C PRO A 176 -67.72 36.53 -31.97
N ALA A 177 -68.54 35.61 -31.46
CA ALA A 177 -69.95 35.87 -31.15
C ALA A 177 -70.10 36.86 -30.00
N VAL A 178 -69.29 36.74 -28.94
CA VAL A 178 -69.32 37.65 -27.79
C VAL A 178 -68.78 39.04 -28.17
N ASP A 179 -67.75 39.14 -29.01
CA ASP A 179 -67.29 40.43 -29.57
C ASP A 179 -68.37 41.08 -30.44
N ALA A 180 -69.08 40.30 -31.25
CA ALA A 180 -70.21 40.79 -32.04
C ALA A 180 -71.37 41.25 -31.14
N ALA A 181 -71.65 40.54 -30.04
CA ALA A 181 -72.62 40.95 -29.04
C ALA A 181 -72.20 42.23 -28.30
N THR A 182 -70.90 42.40 -28.03
CA THR A 182 -70.32 43.63 -27.45
C THR A 182 -70.55 44.83 -28.36
N LYS A 183 -70.20 44.72 -29.65
CA LYS A 183 -70.48 45.80 -30.63
C LYS A 183 -71.97 46.10 -30.76
N LYS A 184 -72.83 45.08 -30.74
CA LYS A 184 -74.29 45.27 -30.73
C LYS A 184 -74.75 45.99 -29.47
N HIS A 185 -74.17 45.69 -28.31
CA HIS A 185 -74.49 46.36 -27.05
C HIS A 185 -74.08 47.83 -27.08
N GLU A 186 -72.87 48.16 -27.56
CA GLU A 186 -72.40 49.54 -27.72
C GLU A 186 -73.31 50.36 -28.66
N ALA A 187 -73.80 49.75 -29.74
CA ALA A 187 -74.78 50.36 -30.63
C ALA A 187 -76.11 50.63 -29.90
N ILE A 188 -76.60 49.66 -29.11
CA ILE A 188 -77.81 49.81 -28.29
C ILE A 188 -77.63 50.90 -27.23
N GLU A 189 -76.47 50.98 -26.56
CA GLU A 189 -76.15 52.04 -25.60
C GLU A 189 -76.23 53.42 -26.28
N THR A 190 -75.60 53.55 -27.44
CA THR A 190 -75.61 54.80 -28.22
C THR A 190 -77.03 55.22 -28.61
N ASP A 191 -77.82 54.27 -29.12
CA ASP A 191 -79.21 54.50 -29.50
C ASP A 191 -80.10 54.87 -28.31
N ILE A 192 -79.89 54.23 -27.16
CA ILE A 192 -80.61 54.55 -25.91
C ILE A 192 -80.21 55.95 -25.45
N THR A 193 -78.92 56.28 -25.34
CA THR A 193 -78.47 57.62 -24.92
C THR A 193 -79.04 58.73 -25.81
N ALA A 194 -79.07 58.54 -27.13
CA ALA A 194 -79.68 59.50 -28.04
C ALA A 194 -81.21 59.66 -27.83
N TYR A 195 -81.87 58.66 -27.25
CA TYR A 195 -83.30 58.68 -26.94
C TYR A 195 -83.64 59.49 -25.67
N GLU A 196 -82.65 59.83 -24.83
CA GLU A 196 -82.85 60.57 -23.58
C GLU A 196 -83.60 61.89 -23.79
N GLU A 197 -83.26 62.65 -24.84
CA GLU A 197 -83.93 63.91 -25.18
C GLU A 197 -85.44 63.73 -25.39
N ARG A 198 -85.86 62.57 -25.92
CA ARG A 198 -87.27 62.26 -26.18
C ARG A 198 -88.04 61.93 -24.92
N VAL A 199 -87.37 61.38 -23.90
CA VAL A 199 -87.93 61.17 -22.56
C VAL A 199 -88.04 62.53 -21.87
N GLN A 200 -87.00 63.35 -21.95
CA GLN A 200 -86.99 64.69 -21.37
C GLN A 200 -88.05 65.62 -21.99
N ALA A 201 -88.37 65.44 -23.27
CA ALA A 201 -89.46 66.15 -23.92
C ALA A 201 -90.85 65.82 -23.34
N VAL A 202 -91.07 64.63 -22.77
CA VAL A 202 -92.31 64.29 -22.04
C VAL A 202 -92.34 65.03 -20.71
N VAL A 203 -91.21 65.08 -20.02
CA VAL A 203 -91.04 65.83 -18.76
C VAL A 203 -91.28 67.34 -18.97
N SER A 204 -90.76 67.92 -20.05
CA SER A 204 -90.98 69.33 -20.39
C SER A 204 -92.47 69.65 -20.61
N VAL A 205 -93.19 68.83 -21.37
CA VAL A 205 -94.62 69.05 -21.62
C VAL A 205 -95.45 68.89 -20.33
N ALA A 206 -95.09 67.95 -19.45
CA ALA A 206 -95.71 67.84 -18.13
C ALA A 206 -95.49 69.11 -17.28
N LYS A 207 -94.27 69.66 -17.28
CA LYS A 207 -93.94 70.91 -16.57
C LYS A 207 -94.72 72.11 -17.12
N GLU A 208 -94.93 72.20 -18.43
CA GLU A 208 -95.76 73.25 -19.04
C GLU A 208 -97.23 73.16 -18.58
N LEU A 209 -97.79 71.94 -18.55
CA LEU A 209 -99.15 71.71 -18.03
C LEU A 209 -99.27 72.03 -16.53
N GLU A 210 -98.22 71.77 -15.75
CA GLU A 210 -98.14 72.10 -14.33
C GLU A 210 -98.13 73.61 -14.10
N ALA A 211 -97.30 74.34 -14.85
CA ALA A 211 -97.19 75.79 -14.77
C ALA A 211 -98.51 76.48 -15.08
N GLU A 212 -99.28 75.97 -16.04
CA GLU A 212 -100.59 76.48 -16.45
C GLU A 212 -101.77 75.96 -15.60
N LYS A 213 -101.50 75.19 -14.53
CA LYS A 213 -102.49 74.66 -13.58
C LYS A 213 -103.60 73.84 -14.25
N TYR A 214 -103.24 72.95 -15.17
CA TYR A 214 -104.19 72.03 -15.78
C TYR A 214 -104.92 71.17 -14.72
N HIS A 215 -106.20 70.89 -14.97
CA HIS A 215 -107.09 70.33 -13.96
C HIS A 215 -106.75 68.89 -13.53
N ASP A 216 -106.26 68.06 -14.46
CA ASP A 216 -105.87 66.67 -14.21
C ASP A 216 -104.34 66.49 -14.08
N MET A 217 -103.68 67.45 -13.42
CA MET A 217 -102.21 67.42 -13.28
C MET A 217 -101.71 66.18 -12.52
N LYS A 218 -102.49 65.62 -11.60
CA LYS A 218 -102.10 64.40 -10.86
C LYS A 218 -101.89 63.20 -11.80
N ARG A 219 -102.75 63.00 -12.80
CA ARG A 219 -102.59 61.95 -13.81
C ARG A 219 -101.34 62.19 -14.65
N ILE A 220 -101.13 63.43 -15.09
CA ILE A 220 -99.97 63.83 -15.89
C ILE A 220 -98.66 63.56 -15.12
N ALA A 221 -98.60 63.95 -13.85
CA ALA A 221 -97.45 63.72 -12.98
C ALA A 221 -97.17 62.22 -12.79
N ALA A 222 -98.18 61.43 -12.41
CA ALA A 222 -98.03 59.98 -12.20
C ALA A 222 -97.55 59.26 -13.47
N ARG A 223 -98.07 59.65 -14.65
CA ARG A 223 -97.64 59.06 -15.93
C ARG A 223 -96.22 59.50 -16.31
N LYS A 224 -95.86 60.76 -16.07
CA LYS A 224 -94.49 61.27 -16.25
C LYS A 224 -93.50 60.51 -15.37
N ASP A 225 -93.82 60.32 -14.09
CA ASP A 225 -92.99 59.56 -13.15
C ASP A 225 -92.87 58.09 -13.55
N ASN A 226 -93.94 57.48 -14.09
CA ASN A 226 -93.87 56.13 -14.64
C ASN A 226 -92.90 56.03 -15.83
N VAL A 227 -92.91 57.00 -16.76
CA VAL A 227 -91.96 57.06 -17.87
C VAL A 227 -90.52 57.20 -17.37
N ILE A 228 -90.27 58.04 -16.36
CA ILE A 228 -88.94 58.20 -15.74
C ILE A 228 -88.48 56.89 -15.09
N ARG A 229 -89.35 56.24 -14.31
CA ARG A 229 -89.03 54.95 -13.67
C ARG A 229 -88.71 53.86 -14.69
N LEU A 230 -89.45 53.79 -15.80
CA LEU A 230 -89.15 52.86 -16.89
C LEU A 230 -87.81 53.19 -17.57
N TRP A 231 -87.48 54.47 -17.69
CA TRP A 231 -86.18 54.91 -18.22
C TRP A 231 -85.02 54.54 -17.29
N GLU A 232 -85.13 54.83 -16.00
CA GLU A 232 -84.11 54.47 -15.00
C GLU A 232 -83.90 52.96 -14.93
N TYR A 233 -84.99 52.17 -14.94
CA TYR A 233 -84.90 50.72 -14.96
C TYR A 233 -84.24 50.18 -16.24
N LEU A 234 -84.48 50.81 -17.40
CA LEU A 234 -83.78 50.45 -18.64
C LEU A 234 -82.27 50.70 -18.51
N LEU A 235 -81.85 51.83 -17.93
CA LEU A 235 -80.43 52.14 -17.70
C LEU A 235 -79.77 51.14 -16.74
N GLU A 236 -80.47 50.72 -15.67
CA GLU A 236 -80.00 49.68 -14.77
C GLU A 236 -79.82 48.34 -15.49
N LEU A 237 -80.81 47.92 -16.30
CA LEU A 237 -80.70 46.70 -17.11
C LEU A 237 -79.56 46.79 -18.13
N LEU A 238 -79.34 47.97 -18.73
CA LEU A 238 -78.27 48.20 -19.70
C LEU A 238 -76.90 48.03 -19.04
N LYS A 239 -76.68 48.65 -17.89
CA LYS A 239 -75.45 48.50 -17.09
C LYS A 239 -75.24 47.06 -16.63
N ALA A 240 -76.30 46.39 -16.15
CA ALA A 240 -76.20 45.00 -15.72
C ALA A 240 -75.86 44.06 -16.89
N ARG A 241 -76.48 44.26 -18.07
CA ARG A 241 -76.17 43.50 -19.28
C ARG A 241 -74.72 43.73 -19.73
N ARG A 242 -74.22 44.96 -19.66
CA ARG A 242 -72.82 45.30 -19.95
C ARG A 242 -71.84 44.49 -19.08
N GLN A 243 -72.07 44.49 -17.76
CA GLN A 243 -71.22 43.74 -16.82
C GLN A 243 -71.22 42.24 -17.12
N ARG A 244 -72.39 41.65 -17.39
CA ARG A 244 -72.50 40.24 -17.78
C ARG A 244 -71.78 39.94 -19.09
N LEU A 245 -71.87 40.83 -20.07
CA LEU A 245 -71.21 40.69 -21.37
C LEU A 245 -69.68 40.83 -21.25
N GLU A 246 -69.19 41.79 -20.46
CA GLU A 246 -67.77 41.95 -20.16
C GLU A 246 -67.19 40.71 -19.45
N MET A 247 -67.94 40.09 -18.54
CA MET A 247 -67.55 38.82 -17.91
C MET A 247 -67.47 37.67 -18.93
N ASN A 248 -68.45 37.53 -19.84
CA ASN A 248 -68.39 36.54 -20.92
C ASN A 248 -67.20 36.80 -21.86
N LEU A 249 -66.96 38.04 -22.23
CA LEU A 249 -65.85 38.42 -23.11
C LEU A 249 -64.51 38.10 -22.46
N GLY A 250 -64.37 38.41 -21.17
CA GLY A 250 -63.19 38.05 -20.37
C GLY A 250 -62.95 36.54 -20.36
N LEU A 251 -63.99 35.75 -20.11
CA LEU A 251 -63.89 34.29 -20.11
C LEU A 251 -63.50 33.74 -21.50
N GLN A 252 -64.13 34.21 -22.58
CA GLN A 252 -63.82 33.73 -23.93
C GLN A 252 -62.41 34.10 -24.38
N ARG A 253 -61.88 35.26 -23.95
CA ARG A 253 -60.46 35.62 -24.17
C ARG A 253 -59.52 34.66 -23.44
N VAL A 254 -59.84 34.30 -22.20
CA VAL A 254 -59.06 33.30 -21.44
C VAL A 254 -59.11 31.93 -22.12
N PHE A 255 -60.27 31.48 -22.59
CA PHE A 255 -60.38 30.22 -23.33
C PHE A 255 -59.62 30.24 -24.66
N GLN A 256 -59.60 31.37 -25.39
CA GLN A 256 -58.79 31.51 -26.59
C GLN A 256 -57.29 31.45 -26.28
N GLU A 257 -56.84 32.09 -25.20
CA GLU A 257 -55.46 31.98 -24.73
C GLU A 257 -55.11 30.55 -24.35
N MET A 258 -56.00 29.83 -23.64
CA MET A 258 -55.82 28.41 -23.35
C MET A 258 -55.65 27.59 -24.62
N LEU A 259 -56.47 27.80 -25.65
CA LEU A 259 -56.32 27.08 -26.92
C LEU A 259 -54.95 27.31 -27.57
N TYR A 260 -54.47 28.56 -27.61
CA TYR A 260 -53.13 28.83 -28.16
C TYR A 260 -52.00 28.15 -27.39
N ILE A 261 -52.14 28.01 -26.07
CA ILE A 261 -51.16 27.31 -25.25
C ILE A 261 -51.25 25.80 -25.49
N MET A 262 -52.45 25.25 -25.64
CA MET A 262 -52.66 23.85 -25.99
C MET A 262 -52.03 23.49 -27.34
N ASP A 263 -52.29 24.28 -28.39
CA ASP A 263 -51.71 24.05 -29.72
C ASP A 263 -50.18 24.06 -29.67
N TRP A 264 -49.59 25.00 -28.92
CA TRP A 264 -48.14 25.05 -28.71
C TRP A 264 -47.63 23.83 -27.93
N MET A 265 -48.33 23.36 -26.90
CA MET A 265 -47.94 22.17 -26.14
C MET A 265 -47.99 20.91 -27.03
N ASP A 266 -48.97 20.79 -27.93
CA ASP A 266 -49.05 19.69 -28.89
C ASP A 266 -47.88 19.74 -29.90
N GLU A 267 -47.49 20.93 -30.38
CA GLU A 267 -46.30 21.10 -31.23
C GLU A 267 -45.01 20.68 -30.50
N MET A 268 -44.83 21.10 -29.24
CA MET A 268 -43.67 20.69 -28.44
C MET A 268 -43.67 19.19 -28.18
N LYS A 269 -44.84 18.60 -27.91
CA LYS A 269 -45.01 17.16 -27.69
C LYS A 269 -44.51 16.35 -28.88
N MET A 270 -44.76 16.79 -30.11
CA MET A 270 -44.27 16.14 -31.32
C MET A 270 -42.73 16.13 -31.41
N MET A 271 -42.07 17.20 -30.98
CA MET A 271 -40.59 17.24 -30.93
C MET A 271 -40.04 16.32 -29.84
N LEU A 272 -40.70 16.26 -28.68
CA LEU A 272 -40.28 15.41 -27.57
C LEU A 272 -40.38 13.91 -27.91
N LEU A 273 -41.37 13.51 -28.72
CA LEU A 273 -41.60 12.14 -29.15
C LEU A 273 -40.65 11.64 -30.26
N SER A 274 -39.73 12.47 -30.76
CA SER A 274 -38.77 12.03 -31.79
C SER A 274 -37.92 10.83 -31.30
N GLN A 275 -37.67 9.85 -32.17
CA GLN A 275 -36.82 8.70 -31.83
C GLN A 275 -35.36 8.90 -32.25
N ASP A 276 -34.99 10.11 -32.70
CA ASP A 276 -33.61 10.44 -32.99
C ASP A 276 -32.84 10.77 -31.70
N TYR A 277 -31.88 9.91 -31.37
CA TYR A 277 -30.99 10.05 -30.23
C TYR A 277 -29.52 10.22 -30.65
N GLY A 278 -29.24 10.53 -31.92
CA GLY A 278 -27.89 10.73 -32.44
C GLY A 278 -27.18 9.44 -32.83
N LYS A 279 -26.32 9.53 -33.87
CA LYS A 279 -25.58 8.40 -34.45
C LYS A 279 -24.08 8.39 -34.12
N HIS A 280 -23.61 9.39 -33.37
CA HIS A 280 -22.24 9.56 -32.90
C HIS A 280 -22.20 10.65 -31.82
N LEU A 281 -21.11 10.74 -31.06
CA LEU A 281 -21.00 11.62 -29.87
C LEU A 281 -21.40 13.09 -30.17
N LEU A 282 -20.78 13.72 -31.17
CA LEU A 282 -21.10 15.09 -31.62
C LEU A 282 -22.58 15.29 -31.98
N GLY A 283 -23.22 14.28 -32.57
CA GLY A 283 -24.62 14.35 -32.97
C GLY A 283 -25.56 14.29 -31.77
N VAL A 284 -25.20 13.53 -30.73
CA VAL A 284 -25.95 13.48 -29.47
C VAL A 284 -25.80 14.79 -28.71
N GLU A 285 -24.61 15.38 -28.68
CA GLU A 285 -24.37 16.66 -28.03
C GLU A 285 -25.17 17.80 -28.66
N ASP A 286 -25.23 17.87 -29.99
CA ASP A 286 -26.08 18.82 -30.72
C ASP A 286 -27.57 18.62 -30.38
N LEU A 287 -28.04 17.38 -30.32
CA LEU A 287 -29.42 17.07 -29.92
C LEU A 287 -29.71 17.44 -28.46
N LEU A 288 -28.76 17.24 -27.53
CA LEU A 288 -28.88 17.66 -26.14
C LEU A 288 -28.94 19.19 -26.00
N GLN A 289 -28.15 19.93 -26.79
CA GLN A 289 -28.21 21.39 -26.83
C GLN A 289 -29.57 21.88 -27.34
N LYS A 290 -30.06 21.30 -28.45
CA LYS A 290 -31.40 21.60 -28.98
C LYS A 290 -32.50 21.26 -27.96
N HIS A 291 -32.38 20.13 -27.27
CA HIS A 291 -33.32 19.71 -26.24
C HIS A 291 -33.32 20.67 -25.03
N ALA A 292 -32.16 21.17 -24.62
CA ALA A 292 -32.08 22.16 -23.55
C ALA A 292 -32.81 23.46 -23.88
N LEU A 293 -32.85 23.88 -25.15
CA LEU A 293 -33.66 25.01 -25.60
C LEU A 293 -35.16 24.71 -25.48
N VAL A 294 -35.59 23.50 -25.86
CA VAL A 294 -36.99 23.06 -25.69
C VAL A 294 -37.39 23.03 -24.21
N GLU A 295 -36.52 22.54 -23.32
CA GLU A 295 -36.77 22.56 -21.86
C GLU A 295 -36.89 23.98 -21.31
N ALA A 296 -36.06 24.91 -21.81
CA ALA A 296 -36.15 26.32 -21.44
C ALA A 296 -37.48 26.95 -21.91
N ASP A 297 -37.91 26.66 -23.14
CA ASP A 297 -39.20 27.14 -23.67
C ASP A 297 -40.39 26.60 -22.86
N ILE A 298 -40.36 25.31 -22.47
CA ILE A 298 -41.34 24.70 -21.55
C ILE A 298 -41.34 25.41 -20.19
N GLY A 299 -40.16 25.71 -19.66
CA GLY A 299 -40.01 26.44 -18.40
C GLY A 299 -40.61 27.85 -18.44
N ILE A 300 -40.39 28.60 -19.53
CA ILE A 300 -40.98 29.94 -19.74
C ILE A 300 -42.51 29.83 -19.83
N GLN A 301 -43.03 28.81 -20.50
CA GLN A 301 -44.46 28.63 -20.69
C GLN A 301 -45.20 28.28 -19.39
N ALA A 302 -44.50 27.75 -18.38
CA ALA A 302 -45.06 27.41 -17.07
C ALA A 302 -45.80 28.58 -16.40
N ASP A 303 -45.21 29.77 -16.43
CA ASP A 303 -45.80 30.96 -15.81
C ASP A 303 -47.03 31.43 -16.58
N ARG A 304 -47.04 31.25 -17.90
CA ARG A 304 -48.18 31.59 -18.76
C ARG A 304 -49.35 30.62 -18.55
N VAL A 305 -49.08 29.32 -18.36
CA VAL A 305 -50.08 28.31 -17.96
C VAL A 305 -50.69 28.66 -16.60
N LYS A 306 -49.86 28.99 -15.60
CA LYS A 306 -50.35 29.42 -14.27
C LYS A 306 -51.21 30.68 -14.37
N ALA A 307 -50.76 31.68 -15.14
CA ALA A 307 -51.47 32.93 -15.31
C ALA A 307 -52.86 32.72 -15.96
N VAL A 308 -52.93 31.96 -17.05
CA VAL A 308 -54.21 31.70 -17.74
C VAL A 308 -55.16 30.86 -16.87
N ASN A 309 -54.64 29.87 -16.13
CA ASN A 309 -55.43 29.07 -15.21
C ASN A 309 -55.99 29.91 -14.06
N ASN A 310 -55.16 30.74 -13.43
CA ASN A 310 -55.59 31.67 -12.38
C ASN A 310 -56.64 32.67 -12.89
N ASN A 311 -56.50 33.13 -14.14
CA ASN A 311 -57.49 34.02 -14.76
C ASN A 311 -58.81 33.29 -15.05
N ALA A 312 -58.78 32.03 -15.47
CA ALA A 312 -59.96 31.21 -15.68
C ALA A 312 -60.69 30.93 -14.36
N GLN A 313 -59.96 30.55 -13.31
CA GLN A 313 -60.51 30.22 -12.00
C GLN A 313 -61.30 31.37 -11.35
N LYS A 314 -60.98 32.64 -11.67
CA LYS A 314 -61.77 33.81 -11.23
C LYS A 314 -63.24 33.74 -11.65
N PHE A 315 -63.55 33.06 -12.76
CA PHE A 315 -64.91 32.86 -13.26
C PHE A 315 -65.59 31.60 -12.69
N ALA A 316 -64.88 30.78 -11.92
CA ALA A 316 -65.37 29.55 -11.30
C ALA A 316 -65.64 29.68 -9.78
N ILE A 317 -65.60 30.90 -9.23
CA ILE A 317 -65.86 31.18 -7.81
C ILE A 317 -67.35 30.96 -7.50
N ASP A 318 -67.64 30.16 -6.48
CA ASP A 318 -69.00 29.93 -6.02
C ASP A 318 -69.53 31.14 -5.22
N GLY A 319 -70.47 31.87 -5.83
CA GLY A 319 -71.19 32.98 -5.22
C GLY A 319 -72.48 33.30 -5.96
N ASP A 320 -73.30 34.19 -5.40
CA ASP A 320 -74.62 34.61 -5.92
C ASP A 320 -74.53 35.63 -7.07
N VAL A 321 -73.38 35.70 -7.73
CA VAL A 321 -73.05 36.61 -8.85
C VAL A 321 -73.29 35.88 -10.17
N TYR A 322 -73.58 36.64 -11.24
CA TYR A 322 -73.75 36.10 -12.59
C TYR A 322 -72.60 35.18 -13.02
N LYS A 323 -72.95 34.01 -13.57
CA LYS A 323 -72.01 32.98 -14.05
C LYS A 323 -72.05 32.91 -15.59
N PRO A 324 -70.94 33.24 -16.29
CA PRO A 324 -70.88 33.16 -17.76
C PRO A 324 -71.06 31.73 -18.31
N CYS A 325 -70.59 30.72 -17.58
CA CYS A 325 -70.80 29.30 -17.90
C CYS A 325 -70.87 28.45 -16.63
N ASP A 326 -71.08 27.15 -16.78
CA ASP A 326 -70.93 26.20 -15.68
C ASP A 326 -69.49 26.23 -15.14
N PRO A 327 -69.27 26.51 -13.84
CA PRO A 327 -67.94 26.47 -13.22
C PRO A 327 -67.19 25.15 -13.44
N GLN A 328 -67.90 24.04 -13.65
CA GLN A 328 -67.28 22.75 -13.91
C GLN A 328 -66.52 22.74 -15.25
N VAL A 329 -67.05 23.39 -16.29
CA VAL A 329 -66.36 23.48 -17.60
C VAL A 329 -65.02 24.20 -17.48
N ILE A 330 -64.94 25.23 -16.62
CA ILE A 330 -63.69 25.94 -16.35
C ILE A 330 -62.72 25.03 -15.59
N ARG A 331 -63.20 24.34 -14.54
CA ARG A 331 -62.39 23.41 -13.76
C ARG A 331 -61.83 22.28 -14.62
N ASP A 332 -62.63 21.71 -15.51
CA ASP A 332 -62.22 20.65 -16.42
C ASP A 332 -61.15 21.15 -17.41
N ARG A 333 -61.30 22.35 -17.97
CA ARG A 333 -60.30 22.95 -18.87
C ARG A 333 -58.98 23.28 -18.17
N VAL A 334 -59.04 23.81 -16.95
CA VAL A 334 -57.87 24.08 -16.11
C VAL A 334 -57.14 22.77 -15.78
N ALA A 335 -57.87 21.74 -15.35
CA ALA A 335 -57.30 20.43 -15.05
C ALA A 335 -56.66 19.78 -16.28
N HIS A 336 -57.31 19.89 -17.45
CA HIS A 336 -56.75 19.38 -18.71
C HIS A 336 -55.46 20.11 -19.11
N MET A 337 -55.43 21.44 -18.99
CA MET A 337 -54.23 22.25 -19.23
C MET A 337 -53.07 21.84 -18.31
N GLU A 338 -53.34 21.66 -17.02
CA GLU A 338 -52.35 21.20 -16.04
C GLU A 338 -51.83 19.81 -16.36
N PHE A 339 -52.72 18.89 -16.74
CA PHE A 339 -52.36 17.54 -17.16
C PHE A 339 -51.45 17.55 -18.39
N CYS A 340 -51.79 18.31 -19.43
CA CYS A 340 -51.00 18.35 -20.66
C CYS A 340 -49.62 18.98 -20.43
N TYR A 341 -49.55 20.02 -19.59
CA TYR A 341 -48.26 20.60 -19.19
C TYR A 341 -47.40 19.60 -18.39
N GLN A 342 -47.99 18.86 -17.45
CA GLN A 342 -47.30 17.82 -16.70
C GLN A 342 -46.79 16.70 -17.63
N GLU A 343 -47.63 16.22 -18.55
CA GLU A 343 -47.25 15.22 -19.55
C GLU A 343 -46.06 15.72 -20.39
N LEU A 344 -46.09 16.98 -20.83
CA LEU A 344 -45.01 17.59 -21.60
C LEU A 344 -43.69 17.63 -20.81
N THR A 345 -43.74 18.02 -19.53
CA THR A 345 -42.55 18.02 -18.67
C THR A 345 -41.98 16.62 -18.43
N GLN A 346 -42.86 15.61 -18.30
CA GLN A 346 -42.45 14.22 -18.17
C GLN A 346 -41.77 13.72 -19.45
N LEU A 347 -42.37 13.96 -20.61
CA LEU A 347 -41.79 13.59 -21.91
C LEU A 347 -40.45 14.28 -22.16
N ALA A 348 -40.29 15.53 -21.71
CA ALA A 348 -39.01 16.25 -21.81
C ALA A 348 -37.93 15.58 -20.96
N ALA A 349 -38.24 15.23 -19.71
CA ALA A 349 -37.32 14.52 -18.83
C ALA A 349 -36.95 13.12 -19.36
N GLU A 350 -37.94 12.35 -19.86
CA GLU A 350 -37.72 11.03 -20.46
C GLU A 350 -36.82 11.11 -21.70
N ARG A 351 -37.07 12.08 -22.59
CA ARG A 351 -36.23 12.33 -23.77
C ARG A 351 -34.81 12.71 -23.37
N ARG A 352 -34.64 13.58 -22.38
CA ARG A 352 -33.32 13.97 -21.87
C ARG A 352 -32.56 12.76 -21.35
N ALA A 353 -33.20 11.92 -20.53
CA ALA A 353 -32.58 10.71 -19.99
C ALA A 353 -32.10 9.77 -21.12
N ARG A 354 -32.92 9.58 -22.17
CA ARG A 354 -32.54 8.79 -23.36
C ARG A 354 -31.38 9.39 -24.15
N LEU A 355 -31.36 10.72 -24.33
CA LEU A 355 -30.24 11.41 -25.00
C LEU A 355 -28.96 11.31 -24.18
N GLU A 356 -29.02 11.44 -22.86
CA GLU A 356 -27.87 11.26 -21.98
C GLU A 356 -27.37 9.81 -21.96
N GLU A 357 -28.27 8.82 -22.00
CA GLU A 357 -27.95 7.40 -22.16
C GLU A 357 -27.22 7.17 -23.51
N SER A 358 -27.74 7.72 -24.61
CA SER A 358 -27.08 7.70 -25.92
C SER A 358 -25.70 8.37 -25.90
N ARG A 359 -25.55 9.50 -25.18
CA ARG A 359 -24.26 10.19 -25.05
C ARG A 359 -23.23 9.31 -24.37
N ARG A 360 -23.62 8.63 -23.27
CA ARG A 360 -22.73 7.69 -22.56
C ARG A 360 -22.28 6.56 -23.49
N LEU A 361 -23.19 5.98 -24.29
CA LEU A 361 -22.85 4.95 -25.27
C LEU A 361 -21.80 5.41 -26.27
N TRP A 362 -22.01 6.58 -26.89
CA TRP A 362 -21.12 7.07 -27.92
C TRP A 362 -19.79 7.57 -27.37
N LYS A 363 -19.77 8.07 -26.13
CA LYS A 363 -18.52 8.37 -25.42
C LYS A 363 -17.70 7.09 -25.18
N PHE A 364 -18.35 6.06 -24.65
CA PHE A 364 -17.72 4.75 -24.44
C PHE A 364 -17.17 4.15 -25.74
N PHE A 365 -17.93 4.19 -26.86
CA PHE A 365 -17.43 3.71 -28.14
C PHE A 365 -16.26 4.52 -28.70
N TRP A 366 -16.18 5.81 -28.39
CA TRP A 366 -15.06 6.64 -28.78
C TRP A 366 -13.80 6.26 -28.00
N GLU A 367 -13.90 6.12 -26.67
CA GLU A 367 -12.80 5.67 -25.79
C GLU A 367 -12.32 4.26 -26.19
N MET A 368 -13.24 3.32 -26.45
CA MET A 368 -12.90 1.98 -26.95
C MET A 368 -12.16 2.01 -28.30
N ALA A 369 -12.54 2.91 -29.21
CA ALA A 369 -11.88 3.02 -30.51
C ALA A 369 -10.44 3.57 -30.41
N GLU A 370 -10.16 4.42 -29.42
CA GLU A 370 -8.80 4.86 -29.12
C GLU A 370 -7.93 3.70 -28.61
N GLU A 371 -8.49 2.83 -27.75
CA GLU A 371 -7.77 1.63 -27.29
C GLU A 371 -7.55 0.60 -28.40
N GLU A 372 -8.54 0.37 -29.28
CA GLU A 372 -8.38 -0.46 -30.47
C GLU A 372 -7.30 0.09 -31.42
N GLY A 373 -7.25 1.42 -31.60
CA GLY A 373 -6.20 2.09 -32.38
C GLY A 373 -4.81 1.87 -31.76
N TRP A 374 -4.76 2.04 -30.44
CA TRP A 374 -3.72 1.55 -29.52
C TRP A 374 -3.12 0.22 -29.95
N ILE A 375 -3.96 -0.79 -29.80
CA ILE A 375 -3.57 -2.19 -29.89
C ILE A 375 -3.08 -2.49 -31.31
N ARG A 376 -3.76 -2.00 -32.35
CA ARG A 376 -3.33 -2.22 -33.74
C ARG A 376 -1.96 -1.62 -34.05
N GLU A 377 -1.65 -0.44 -33.52
CA GLU A 377 -0.33 0.17 -33.69
C GLU A 377 0.75 -0.69 -33.05
N LYS A 378 0.53 -1.17 -31.82
CA LYS A 378 1.49 -2.02 -31.12
C LYS A 378 1.61 -3.42 -31.70
N GLU A 379 0.51 -3.98 -32.18
CA GLU A 379 0.46 -5.27 -32.89
C GLU A 379 1.37 -5.23 -34.11
N GLN A 380 1.35 -4.14 -34.89
CA GLN A 380 2.22 -3.96 -36.05
C GLN A 380 3.71 -3.93 -35.66
N ILE A 381 4.05 -3.28 -34.54
CA ILE A 381 5.44 -3.24 -34.03
C ILE A 381 5.87 -4.63 -33.55
N LEU A 382 5.01 -5.30 -32.77
CA LEU A 382 5.31 -6.61 -32.19
C LEU A 382 5.47 -7.71 -33.25
N SER A 383 4.74 -7.60 -34.36
CA SER A 383 4.79 -8.54 -35.49
C SER A 383 6.08 -8.51 -36.32
N SER A 384 7.06 -7.65 -36.01
CA SER A 384 8.34 -7.61 -36.73
C SER A 384 9.24 -8.82 -36.36
N ASP A 385 9.81 -9.50 -37.34
CA ASP A 385 10.74 -10.62 -37.10
C ASP A 385 12.20 -10.18 -36.86
N GLU A 386 12.46 -8.88 -36.67
CA GLU A 386 13.82 -8.36 -36.48
C GLU A 386 14.39 -8.71 -35.10
N SER A 387 15.44 -9.53 -35.07
CA SER A 387 16.12 -10.00 -33.86
C SER A 387 17.51 -9.40 -33.61
N GLY A 388 18.02 -8.57 -34.53
CA GLY A 388 19.36 -7.97 -34.45
C GLY A 388 20.46 -8.87 -35.03
N LYS A 389 21.45 -8.25 -35.68
CA LYS A 389 22.54 -8.96 -36.38
C LYS A 389 23.75 -9.29 -35.50
N ASP A 390 23.82 -8.68 -34.33
CA ASP A 390 24.89 -8.84 -33.35
C ASP A 390 24.31 -8.65 -31.93
N LEU A 391 25.12 -8.96 -30.92
CA LEU A 391 24.74 -8.87 -29.51
C LEU A 391 24.23 -7.47 -29.13
N THR A 392 24.86 -6.40 -29.65
CA THR A 392 24.48 -5.02 -29.31
C THR A 392 23.11 -4.66 -29.88
N ALA A 393 22.85 -5.05 -31.13
CA ALA A 393 21.58 -4.85 -31.81
C ALA A 393 20.46 -5.67 -31.14
N ALA A 394 20.72 -6.93 -30.79
CA ALA A 394 19.77 -7.81 -30.11
C ALA A 394 19.41 -7.27 -28.71
N VAL A 395 20.39 -6.89 -27.89
CA VAL A 395 20.17 -6.30 -26.56
C VAL A 395 19.41 -4.97 -26.65
N ARG A 396 19.71 -4.14 -27.66
CA ARG A 396 18.96 -2.89 -27.91
C ARG A 396 17.49 -3.18 -28.22
N LEU A 397 17.21 -4.14 -29.11
CA LEU A 397 15.85 -4.52 -29.47
C LEU A 397 15.11 -5.14 -28.29
N LEU A 398 15.76 -5.96 -27.46
CA LEU A 398 15.20 -6.49 -26.22
C LEU A 398 14.88 -5.37 -25.21
N SER A 399 15.75 -4.37 -25.08
CA SER A 399 15.49 -3.18 -24.26
C SER A 399 14.29 -2.37 -24.77
N GLN A 400 14.18 -2.17 -26.09
CA GLN A 400 13.02 -1.52 -26.71
C GLN A 400 11.74 -2.32 -26.50
N HIS A 401 11.82 -3.66 -26.54
CA HIS A 401 10.70 -4.53 -26.24
C HIS A 401 10.25 -4.42 -24.77
N ARG A 402 11.18 -4.40 -23.81
CA ARG A 402 10.86 -4.18 -22.39
C ARG A 402 10.14 -2.86 -22.15
N ALA A 403 10.58 -1.78 -22.81
CA ALA A 403 9.88 -0.49 -22.74
C ALA A 403 8.44 -0.57 -23.31
N LEU A 404 8.22 -1.40 -24.34
CA LEU A 404 6.89 -1.65 -24.90
C LEU A 404 6.03 -2.50 -23.95
N GLU A 405 6.60 -3.49 -23.25
CA GLU A 405 5.91 -4.23 -22.17
C GLU A 405 5.49 -3.28 -21.03
N ASP A 406 6.34 -2.31 -20.65
CA ASP A 406 6.01 -1.31 -19.65
C ASP A 406 4.85 -0.39 -20.10
N GLU A 407 4.87 0.06 -21.36
CA GLU A 407 3.76 0.80 -21.96
C GLU A 407 2.45 -0.01 -21.95
N MET A 408 2.51 -1.30 -22.31
CA MET A 408 1.37 -2.21 -22.25
C MET A 408 0.84 -2.36 -20.83
N SER A 409 1.70 -2.57 -19.84
CA SER A 409 1.32 -2.70 -18.43
C SER A 409 0.63 -1.45 -17.92
N GLY A 410 1.15 -0.26 -18.24
CA GLY A 410 0.52 1.01 -17.87
C GLY A 410 -0.87 1.19 -18.50
N ARG A 411 -1.06 0.71 -19.74
CA ARG A 411 -2.32 0.85 -20.48
C ARG A 411 -3.37 -0.20 -20.12
N ALA A 412 -2.95 -1.35 -19.61
CA ALA A 412 -3.85 -2.41 -19.15
C ALA A 412 -4.86 -1.93 -18.11
N GLY A 413 -4.45 -1.06 -17.18
CA GLY A 413 -5.35 -0.48 -16.18
C GLY A 413 -6.43 0.41 -16.79
N HIS A 414 -6.07 1.25 -17.77
CA HIS A 414 -7.03 2.10 -18.50
C HIS A 414 -8.02 1.25 -19.31
N LEU A 415 -7.52 0.21 -19.97
CA LEU A 415 -8.34 -0.74 -20.71
C LEU A 415 -9.35 -1.46 -19.80
N GLN A 416 -8.90 -1.96 -18.65
CA GLN A 416 -9.78 -2.62 -17.67
C GLN A 416 -10.84 -1.66 -17.13
N HIS A 417 -10.48 -0.40 -16.87
CA HIS A 417 -11.44 0.62 -16.45
C HIS A 417 -12.52 0.85 -17.50
N THR A 418 -12.12 1.04 -18.76
CA THR A 418 -13.04 1.23 -19.89
C THR A 418 -13.98 0.01 -20.03
N ILE A 419 -13.43 -1.20 -19.96
CA ILE A 419 -14.21 -2.45 -19.99
C ILE A 419 -15.20 -2.51 -18.82
N ALA A 420 -14.79 -2.13 -17.61
CA ALA A 420 -15.63 -2.14 -16.43
C ALA A 420 -16.79 -1.12 -16.54
N GLU A 421 -16.52 0.07 -17.11
CA GLU A 421 -17.58 1.05 -17.41
C GLU A 421 -18.60 0.45 -18.38
N GLY A 422 -18.15 -0.16 -19.47
CA GLY A 422 -19.04 -0.83 -20.42
C GLY A 422 -19.83 -2.00 -19.80
N GLN A 423 -19.21 -2.80 -18.92
CA GLN A 423 -19.91 -3.86 -18.18
C GLN A 423 -20.98 -3.29 -17.25
N ALA A 424 -20.67 -2.24 -16.48
CA ALA A 424 -21.62 -1.55 -15.62
C ALA A 424 -22.80 -0.98 -16.42
N MET A 425 -22.55 -0.44 -17.62
CA MET A 425 -23.62 -0.01 -18.54
C MET A 425 -24.49 -1.20 -18.96
N THR A 426 -23.91 -2.35 -19.26
CA THR A 426 -24.69 -3.55 -19.64
C THR A 426 -25.51 -4.11 -18.49
N ASP A 427 -24.98 -4.12 -17.27
CA ASP A 427 -25.64 -4.60 -16.06
C ASP A 427 -26.77 -3.66 -15.63
N GLY A 428 -26.60 -2.36 -15.86
CA GLY A 428 -27.64 -1.33 -15.68
C GLY A 428 -28.78 -1.39 -16.71
N GLY A 429 -28.79 -2.35 -17.63
CA GLY A 429 -29.86 -2.52 -18.62
C GLY A 429 -29.85 -1.51 -19.77
N HIS A 430 -28.68 -0.93 -20.09
CA HIS A 430 -28.53 0.07 -21.14
C HIS A 430 -29.02 -0.42 -22.52
N PHE A 431 -29.71 0.41 -23.30
CA PHE A 431 -30.31 -0.02 -24.59
C PHE A 431 -29.29 -0.58 -25.61
N GLY A 432 -28.06 -0.05 -25.60
CA GLY A 432 -26.93 -0.48 -26.42
C GLY A 432 -26.17 -1.73 -25.93
N ALA A 433 -26.64 -2.41 -24.87
CA ALA A 433 -25.87 -3.45 -24.17
C ALA A 433 -25.34 -4.57 -25.07
N ALA A 434 -26.09 -5.01 -26.09
CA ALA A 434 -25.65 -6.06 -27.01
C ALA A 434 -24.36 -5.68 -27.76
N LYS A 435 -24.31 -4.46 -28.32
CA LYS A 435 -23.14 -3.94 -29.04
C LYS A 435 -21.97 -3.66 -28.11
N ILE A 436 -22.24 -3.20 -26.88
CA ILE A 436 -21.19 -3.00 -25.86
C ILE A 436 -20.50 -4.34 -25.55
N ARG A 437 -21.27 -5.42 -25.31
CA ARG A 437 -20.69 -6.74 -25.01
C ARG A 437 -19.86 -7.30 -26.15
N GLU A 438 -20.35 -7.18 -27.39
CA GLU A 438 -19.62 -7.59 -28.59
C GLU A 438 -18.27 -6.87 -28.67
N ARG A 439 -18.28 -5.54 -28.53
CA ARG A 439 -17.06 -4.75 -28.63
C ARG A 439 -16.07 -4.97 -27.48
N ILE A 440 -16.56 -5.20 -26.25
CA ILE A 440 -15.72 -5.61 -25.12
C ILE A 440 -15.06 -6.96 -25.39
N ALA A 441 -15.80 -7.92 -25.95
CA ALA A 441 -15.25 -9.24 -26.28
C ALA A 441 -14.16 -9.13 -27.36
N ASP A 442 -14.40 -8.36 -28.41
CA ASP A 442 -13.42 -8.12 -29.48
C ASP A 442 -12.17 -7.43 -28.96
N LEU A 443 -12.32 -6.45 -28.06
CA LEU A 443 -11.18 -5.72 -27.48
C LEU A 443 -10.36 -6.62 -26.54
N ARG A 444 -11.02 -7.47 -25.74
CA ARG A 444 -10.32 -8.48 -24.92
C ARG A 444 -9.55 -9.48 -25.78
N ALA A 445 -10.13 -9.92 -26.89
CA ALA A 445 -9.47 -10.83 -27.82
C ALA A 445 -8.24 -10.18 -28.47
N GLN A 446 -8.36 -8.92 -28.92
CA GLN A 446 -7.24 -8.15 -29.45
C GLN A 446 -6.12 -7.94 -28.42
N TRP A 447 -6.48 -7.64 -27.17
CA TRP A 447 -5.49 -7.50 -26.09
C TRP A 447 -4.75 -8.81 -25.80
N ALA A 448 -5.47 -9.93 -25.70
CA ALA A 448 -4.87 -11.24 -25.49
C ALA A 448 -3.92 -11.64 -26.64
N ALA A 449 -4.30 -11.35 -27.89
CA ALA A 449 -3.42 -11.58 -29.05
C ALA A 449 -2.16 -10.69 -29.00
N LEU A 450 -2.29 -9.45 -28.53
CA LEU A 450 -1.16 -8.54 -28.33
C LEU A 450 -0.18 -9.06 -27.26
N GLU A 451 -0.70 -9.58 -26.15
CA GLU A 451 0.10 -10.22 -25.08
C GLU A 451 0.85 -11.45 -25.61
N GLU A 452 0.19 -12.28 -26.42
CA GLU A 452 0.82 -13.45 -27.04
C GLU A 452 1.94 -13.04 -28.02
N LEU A 453 1.69 -12.05 -28.89
CA LEU A 453 2.72 -11.52 -29.80
C LEU A 453 3.90 -10.91 -29.03
N ALA A 454 3.64 -10.22 -27.92
CA ALA A 454 4.70 -9.68 -27.07
C ALA A 454 5.57 -10.80 -26.49
N ALA A 455 4.94 -11.84 -25.92
CA ALA A 455 5.64 -12.99 -25.35
C ALA A 455 6.47 -13.75 -26.39
N VAL A 456 5.91 -13.99 -27.58
CA VAL A 456 6.62 -14.66 -28.69
C VAL A 456 7.83 -13.83 -29.12
N ARG A 457 7.66 -12.52 -29.34
CA ARG A 457 8.77 -11.64 -29.73
C ARG A 457 9.86 -11.60 -28.66
N LYS A 458 9.47 -11.55 -27.38
CA LYS A 458 10.41 -11.56 -26.25
C LYS A 458 11.27 -12.81 -26.26
N ALA A 459 10.64 -13.99 -26.34
CA ALA A 459 11.34 -15.25 -26.40
C ALA A 459 12.34 -15.27 -27.56
N HIS A 460 11.91 -14.88 -28.77
CA HIS A 460 12.79 -14.76 -29.93
C HIS A 460 13.97 -13.79 -29.73
N LEU A 461 13.75 -12.64 -29.08
CA LEU A 461 14.81 -11.67 -28.80
C LEU A 461 15.78 -12.15 -27.72
N GLU A 462 15.28 -12.82 -26.68
CA GLU A 462 16.10 -13.44 -25.63
C GLU A 462 16.94 -14.58 -26.18
N GLU A 463 16.37 -15.44 -27.02
CA GLU A 463 17.07 -16.50 -27.75
C GLU A 463 18.17 -15.94 -28.66
N ALA A 464 17.86 -14.89 -29.43
CA ALA A 464 18.85 -14.22 -30.28
C ALA A 464 19.98 -13.58 -29.44
N CYS A 465 19.65 -12.93 -28.33
CA CYS A 465 20.67 -12.38 -27.42
C CYS A 465 21.56 -13.48 -26.84
N ALA A 466 20.98 -14.60 -26.40
CA ALA A 466 21.73 -15.73 -25.85
C ALA A 466 22.67 -16.35 -26.90
N LEU A 467 22.20 -16.51 -28.14
CA LEU A 467 23.02 -17.04 -29.23
C LEU A 467 24.20 -16.11 -29.56
N HIS A 468 23.93 -14.80 -29.70
CA HIS A 468 24.99 -13.81 -29.96
C HIS A 468 25.98 -13.69 -28.79
N GLN A 469 25.51 -13.84 -27.55
CA GLN A 469 26.36 -13.86 -26.36
C GLN A 469 27.29 -15.08 -26.38
N PHE A 470 26.74 -16.27 -26.65
CA PHE A 470 27.55 -17.49 -26.82
C PHE A 470 28.60 -17.32 -27.92
N GLN A 471 28.23 -16.74 -29.07
CA GLN A 471 29.19 -16.49 -30.16
C GLN A 471 30.34 -15.56 -29.73
N ALA A 472 30.03 -14.47 -29.03
CA ALA A 472 31.03 -13.53 -28.54
C ALA A 472 31.96 -14.15 -27.49
N ASP A 473 31.41 -14.88 -26.52
CA ASP A 473 32.21 -15.55 -25.48
C ASP A 473 33.05 -16.69 -26.08
N ALA A 474 32.54 -17.37 -27.11
CA ALA A 474 33.28 -18.38 -27.87
C ALA A 474 34.42 -17.75 -28.70
N ASP A 475 34.22 -16.58 -29.31
CA ASP A 475 35.27 -15.79 -29.97
C ASP A 475 36.39 -15.43 -28.98
N ASP A 476 36.04 -15.01 -27.76
CA ASP A 476 37.01 -14.67 -26.71
C ASP A 476 37.79 -15.90 -26.24
N ALA A 477 37.12 -17.05 -26.05
CA ALA A 477 37.77 -18.31 -25.69
C ALA A 477 38.67 -18.86 -26.82
N ASP A 478 38.25 -18.70 -28.08
CA ASP A 478 39.06 -19.02 -29.27
C ASP A 478 40.34 -18.17 -29.31
N ALA A 479 40.21 -16.85 -29.12
CA ALA A 479 41.35 -15.94 -29.09
C ALA A 479 42.31 -16.27 -27.94
N TRP A 480 41.77 -16.50 -26.74
CA TRP A 480 42.57 -16.87 -25.57
C TRP A 480 43.29 -18.22 -25.76
N THR A 481 42.63 -19.24 -26.31
CA THR A 481 43.29 -20.55 -26.52
C THR A 481 44.48 -20.44 -27.47
N LEU A 482 44.40 -19.60 -28.50
CA LEU A 482 45.54 -19.34 -29.40
C LEU A 482 46.72 -18.67 -28.68
N ASP A 483 46.45 -17.68 -27.83
CA ASP A 483 47.49 -17.01 -27.05
C ASP A 483 48.11 -17.93 -25.99
N ALA A 484 47.29 -18.72 -25.29
CA ALA A 484 47.76 -19.71 -24.33
C ALA A 484 48.62 -20.79 -25.02
N LEU A 485 48.17 -21.30 -26.17
CA LEU A 485 48.92 -22.26 -26.99
C LEU A 485 50.30 -21.72 -27.35
N ARG A 486 50.41 -20.45 -27.73
CA ARG A 486 51.68 -19.79 -28.06
C ARG A 486 52.66 -19.78 -26.88
N ILE A 487 52.17 -19.59 -25.66
CA ILE A 487 53.00 -19.55 -24.45
C ILE A 487 53.48 -20.96 -24.06
N VAL A 488 52.57 -21.94 -24.07
CA VAL A 488 52.86 -23.30 -23.56
C VAL A 488 53.60 -24.17 -24.55
N SER A 489 53.57 -23.84 -25.85
CA SER A 489 54.28 -24.56 -26.91
C SER A 489 55.78 -24.23 -27.02
N SER A 490 56.30 -23.32 -26.20
CA SER A 490 57.75 -23.06 -26.18
C SER A 490 58.52 -24.33 -25.82
N GLY A 491 59.63 -24.60 -26.50
CA GLY A 491 60.54 -25.71 -26.20
C GLY A 491 61.72 -25.33 -25.29
N GLU A 492 61.82 -24.06 -24.90
CA GLU A 492 62.95 -23.57 -24.09
C GLU A 492 62.81 -24.03 -22.64
N VAL A 493 63.82 -24.75 -22.13
CA VAL A 493 63.88 -25.26 -20.75
C VAL A 493 64.91 -24.55 -19.86
N GLY A 494 65.73 -23.65 -20.41
CA GLY A 494 66.87 -23.03 -19.71
C GLY A 494 68.18 -23.76 -20.02
N HIS A 495 69.32 -23.16 -19.63
CA HIS A 495 70.66 -23.70 -19.88
C HIS A 495 71.47 -23.97 -18.60
N ASP A 496 70.94 -23.59 -17.43
CA ASP A 496 71.51 -23.82 -16.11
C ASP A 496 70.40 -23.89 -15.05
N GLU A 497 70.76 -24.16 -13.79
CA GLU A 497 69.80 -24.26 -12.68
C GLU A 497 68.97 -22.97 -12.50
N PHE A 498 69.60 -21.80 -12.61
CA PHE A 498 68.96 -20.51 -12.36
C PHE A 498 67.96 -20.12 -13.45
N SER A 499 68.36 -20.19 -14.72
CA SER A 499 67.51 -19.92 -15.90
C SER A 499 66.33 -20.88 -15.98
N THR A 500 66.56 -22.16 -15.71
CA THR A 500 65.50 -23.18 -15.65
C THR A 500 64.52 -22.88 -14.52
N GLN A 501 65.01 -22.50 -13.33
CA GLN A 501 64.16 -22.15 -12.20
C GLN A 501 63.31 -20.89 -12.44
N ALA A 502 63.83 -19.91 -13.19
CA ALA A 502 63.07 -18.73 -13.61
C ALA A 502 61.94 -19.10 -14.60
N LEU A 503 62.21 -20.00 -15.55
CA LEU A 503 61.21 -20.50 -16.49
C LEU A 503 60.15 -21.37 -15.80
N VAL A 504 60.51 -22.18 -14.80
CA VAL A 504 59.56 -22.90 -13.94
C VAL A 504 58.60 -21.93 -13.24
N ARG A 505 59.10 -20.79 -12.73
CA ARG A 505 58.25 -19.76 -12.11
C ARG A 505 57.28 -19.14 -13.12
N LYS A 506 57.76 -18.68 -14.28
CA LYS A 506 56.89 -18.13 -15.34
C LYS A 506 55.85 -19.14 -15.84
N HIS A 507 56.24 -20.41 -15.96
CA HIS A 507 55.33 -21.47 -16.38
C HIS A 507 54.25 -21.75 -15.31
N LYS A 508 54.55 -21.57 -14.02
CA LYS A 508 53.57 -21.69 -12.95
C LYS A 508 52.42 -20.69 -13.12
N ASP A 509 52.73 -19.46 -13.53
CA ASP A 509 51.73 -18.42 -13.80
C ASP A 509 50.86 -18.79 -15.01
N ALA A 510 51.49 -19.21 -16.13
CA ALA A 510 50.77 -19.69 -17.31
C ALA A 510 49.88 -20.92 -17.02
N ALA A 511 50.35 -21.86 -16.20
CA ALA A 511 49.56 -23.03 -15.80
C ALA A 511 48.36 -22.66 -14.92
N ALA A 512 48.49 -21.64 -14.06
CA ALA A 512 47.38 -21.12 -13.27
C ALA A 512 46.34 -20.43 -14.16
N GLU A 513 46.79 -19.68 -15.17
CA GLU A 513 45.91 -19.03 -16.15
C GLU A 513 45.13 -20.07 -16.98
N VAL A 514 45.80 -21.11 -17.49
CA VAL A 514 45.14 -22.24 -18.19
C VAL A 514 44.13 -22.95 -17.28
N ALA A 515 44.45 -23.17 -16.00
CA ALA A 515 43.49 -23.75 -15.06
C ALA A 515 42.28 -22.82 -14.80
N SER A 516 42.50 -21.51 -14.76
CA SER A 516 41.45 -20.51 -14.51
C SER A 516 40.42 -20.36 -15.63
N TYR A 517 40.74 -20.82 -16.84
CA TYR A 517 39.84 -20.79 -17.99
C TYR A 517 38.89 -21.99 -18.08
N ARG A 518 39.08 -23.04 -17.26
CA ARG A 518 38.13 -24.18 -17.24
C ARG A 518 36.70 -23.73 -16.91
N PRO A 519 36.46 -22.93 -15.85
CA PRO A 519 35.13 -22.39 -15.57
C PRO A 519 34.53 -21.57 -16.73
N VAL A 520 35.37 -20.87 -17.51
CA VAL A 520 34.90 -20.08 -18.68
C VAL A 520 34.36 -21.02 -19.76
N ILE A 521 35.05 -22.14 -20.01
CA ILE A 521 34.58 -23.16 -20.96
C ILE A 521 33.35 -23.88 -20.42
N ASP A 522 33.29 -24.18 -19.12
CA ASP A 522 32.09 -24.75 -18.49
C ASP A 522 30.88 -23.80 -18.64
N ALA A 523 31.08 -22.49 -18.46
CA ALA A 523 30.05 -21.49 -18.71
C ALA A 523 29.60 -21.45 -20.19
N LEU A 524 30.50 -21.65 -21.15
CA LEU A 524 30.12 -21.81 -22.57
C LEU A 524 29.28 -23.07 -22.81
N HIS A 525 29.54 -24.18 -22.11
CA HIS A 525 28.70 -25.38 -22.15
C HIS A 525 27.31 -25.10 -21.57
N GLU A 526 27.23 -24.39 -20.44
CA GLU A 526 25.96 -23.99 -19.84
C GLU A 526 25.16 -23.05 -20.75
N GLN A 527 25.81 -22.05 -21.35
CA GLN A 527 25.19 -21.15 -22.33
C GLN A 527 24.65 -21.92 -23.53
N ALA A 528 25.43 -22.83 -24.11
CA ALA A 528 24.99 -23.66 -25.22
C ALA A 528 23.82 -24.59 -24.85
N ALA A 529 23.78 -25.10 -23.62
CA ALA A 529 22.69 -25.92 -23.11
C ALA A 529 21.40 -25.13 -22.80
N ALA A 530 21.52 -23.82 -22.52
CA ALA A 530 20.41 -22.92 -22.28
C ALA A 530 19.75 -22.40 -23.58
N LEU A 531 20.42 -22.56 -24.73
CA LEU A 531 19.83 -22.25 -26.04
C LEU A 531 18.71 -23.24 -26.38
N PRO A 532 17.71 -22.84 -27.19
CA PRO A 532 16.69 -23.77 -27.63
C PRO A 532 17.31 -24.91 -28.44
N GLU A 533 16.66 -26.07 -28.41
CA GLU A 533 17.25 -27.33 -28.88
C GLU A 533 17.67 -27.27 -30.35
N GLU A 534 16.96 -26.55 -31.21
CA GLU A 534 17.35 -26.36 -32.61
C GLU A 534 18.68 -25.60 -32.77
N GLN A 535 18.89 -24.50 -32.03
CA GLN A 535 20.15 -23.74 -32.06
C GLN A 535 21.27 -24.47 -31.32
N ALA A 536 20.98 -25.09 -30.17
CA ALA A 536 21.96 -25.86 -29.39
C ALA A 536 22.48 -27.09 -30.16
N GLN A 537 21.66 -27.67 -31.05
CA GLN A 537 22.03 -28.79 -31.90
C GLN A 537 22.65 -28.35 -33.24
N SER A 538 22.70 -27.04 -33.52
CA SER A 538 23.32 -26.53 -34.73
C SER A 538 24.80 -26.89 -34.77
N GLU A 539 25.30 -27.20 -35.98
CA GLU A 539 26.73 -27.45 -36.21
C GLU A 539 27.60 -26.25 -35.82
N GLU A 540 27.05 -25.04 -35.90
CA GLU A 540 27.74 -23.81 -35.50
C GLU A 540 28.03 -23.79 -34.00
N VAL A 541 27.06 -24.07 -33.14
CA VAL A 541 27.24 -24.07 -31.67
C VAL A 541 28.03 -25.31 -31.22
N LYS A 542 27.62 -26.50 -31.66
CA LYS A 542 28.25 -27.76 -31.24
C LYS A 542 29.68 -27.90 -31.74
N GLY A 543 29.89 -27.65 -33.04
CA GLY A 543 31.21 -27.79 -33.65
C GLY A 543 32.20 -26.81 -33.03
N ARG A 544 31.75 -25.59 -32.73
CA ARG A 544 32.58 -24.57 -32.10
C ARG A 544 32.93 -24.90 -30.66
N LEU A 545 31.96 -25.30 -29.85
CA LEU A 545 32.19 -25.71 -28.45
C LEU A 545 33.12 -26.93 -28.37
N ALA A 546 32.91 -27.93 -29.23
CA ALA A 546 33.80 -29.10 -29.33
C ALA A 546 35.22 -28.70 -29.74
N GLY A 547 35.37 -27.77 -30.68
CA GLY A 547 36.67 -27.25 -31.10
C GLY A 547 37.40 -26.47 -30.00
N ILE A 548 36.69 -25.65 -29.22
CA ILE A 548 37.25 -24.95 -28.04
C ILE A 548 37.70 -25.96 -26.99
N GLU A 549 36.88 -26.97 -26.70
CA GLU A 549 37.19 -28.03 -25.75
C GLU A 549 38.43 -28.85 -26.17
N GLU A 550 38.55 -29.16 -27.46
CA GLU A 550 39.73 -29.86 -28.01
C GLU A 550 41.00 -29.03 -27.91
N ARG A 551 40.96 -27.74 -28.31
CA ARG A 551 42.09 -26.81 -28.15
C ARG A 551 42.48 -26.61 -26.69
N TYR A 552 41.51 -26.51 -25.78
CA TYR A 552 41.80 -26.41 -24.35
C TYR A 552 42.53 -27.65 -23.83
N LYS A 553 42.07 -28.85 -24.21
CA LYS A 553 42.74 -30.11 -23.85
C LYS A 553 44.16 -30.15 -24.39
N GLU A 554 44.39 -29.69 -25.62
CA GLU A 554 45.72 -29.58 -26.21
C GLU A 554 46.61 -28.61 -25.41
N VAL A 555 46.12 -27.40 -25.10
CA VAL A 555 46.85 -26.41 -24.28
C VAL A 555 47.16 -26.95 -22.88
N ALA A 556 46.20 -27.63 -22.23
CA ALA A 556 46.40 -28.23 -20.91
C ALA A 556 47.45 -29.35 -20.93
N GLU A 557 47.44 -30.20 -21.96
CA GLU A 557 48.43 -31.27 -22.10
C GLU A 557 49.82 -30.71 -22.44
N LEU A 558 49.93 -29.72 -23.32
CA LEU A 558 51.19 -29.03 -23.61
C LEU A 558 51.73 -28.31 -22.36
N THR A 559 50.85 -27.72 -21.55
CA THR A 559 51.23 -27.15 -20.25
C THR A 559 51.83 -28.23 -19.35
N ARG A 560 51.18 -29.40 -19.24
CA ARG A 560 51.67 -30.53 -18.44
C ARG A 560 53.03 -31.05 -18.94
N LEU A 561 53.18 -31.22 -20.25
CA LEU A 561 54.42 -31.66 -20.87
C LEU A 561 55.56 -30.66 -20.66
N ARG A 562 55.30 -29.36 -20.83
CA ARG A 562 56.28 -28.30 -20.57
C ARG A 562 56.69 -28.24 -19.11
N LYS A 563 55.77 -28.42 -18.16
CA LYS A 563 56.08 -28.55 -16.74
C LYS A 563 57.06 -29.69 -16.48
N GLN A 564 56.78 -30.87 -17.05
CA GLN A 564 57.64 -32.04 -16.89
C GLN A 564 59.03 -31.79 -17.48
N ALA A 565 59.12 -31.25 -18.70
CA ALA A 565 60.39 -30.91 -19.33
C ALA A 565 61.21 -29.91 -18.52
N LEU A 566 60.58 -28.87 -17.95
CA LEU A 566 61.25 -27.89 -17.08
C LEU A 566 61.70 -28.49 -15.73
N GLN A 567 60.93 -29.40 -15.15
CA GLN A 567 61.30 -30.11 -13.92
C GLN A 567 62.46 -31.08 -14.14
N ASP A 568 62.42 -31.82 -15.24
CA ASP A 568 63.48 -32.74 -15.66
C ASP A 568 64.80 -31.99 -15.93
N ALA A 569 64.74 -30.86 -16.65
CA ALA A 569 65.90 -29.99 -16.86
C ALA A 569 66.45 -29.42 -15.54
N LEU A 570 65.58 -29.01 -14.61
CA LEU A 570 66.02 -28.48 -13.31
C LEU A 570 66.72 -29.54 -12.47
N ALA A 571 66.17 -30.76 -12.45
CA ALA A 571 66.77 -31.90 -11.75
C ALA A 571 68.12 -32.28 -12.38
N LEU A 572 68.23 -32.24 -13.72
CA LEU A 572 69.48 -32.47 -14.43
C LEU A 572 70.57 -31.46 -14.04
N TYR A 573 70.28 -30.16 -14.10
CA TYR A 573 71.26 -29.13 -13.78
C TYR A 573 71.66 -29.15 -12.30
N LYS A 574 70.73 -29.45 -11.39
CA LYS A 574 71.03 -29.68 -9.97
C LYS A 574 71.96 -30.86 -9.75
N MET A 575 71.71 -31.97 -10.46
CA MET A 575 72.56 -33.17 -10.36
C MET A 575 74.00 -32.87 -10.79
N PHE A 576 74.19 -32.16 -11.91
CA PHE A 576 75.52 -31.76 -12.36
C PHE A 576 76.21 -30.78 -11.39
N SER A 577 75.49 -29.76 -10.93
CA SER A 577 76.01 -28.77 -9.97
C SER A 577 76.46 -29.41 -8.65
N GLU A 578 75.63 -30.31 -8.09
CA GLU A 578 76.00 -31.05 -6.88
C GLU A 578 77.17 -32.00 -7.13
N ALA A 579 77.20 -32.72 -8.26
CA ALA A 579 78.30 -33.63 -8.60
C ALA A 579 79.63 -32.88 -8.76
N ASP A 580 79.65 -31.73 -9.43
CA ASP A 580 80.86 -30.91 -9.60
C ASP A 580 81.36 -30.38 -8.25
N ALA A 581 80.44 -29.93 -7.39
CA ALA A 581 80.81 -29.49 -6.04
C ALA A 581 81.33 -30.65 -5.14
N CYS A 582 80.85 -31.87 -5.37
CA CYS A 582 81.39 -33.07 -4.72
C CYS A 582 82.83 -33.36 -5.20
N GLU A 583 83.07 -33.31 -6.51
CA GLU A 583 84.38 -33.57 -7.12
C GLU A 583 85.45 -32.57 -6.65
N VAL A 584 85.11 -31.27 -6.58
CA VAL A 584 86.04 -30.23 -6.08
C VAL A 584 86.45 -30.49 -4.63
N TRP A 585 85.52 -30.90 -3.78
CA TRP A 585 85.84 -31.25 -2.39
C TRP A 585 86.71 -32.51 -2.31
N ILE A 586 86.43 -33.52 -3.15
CA ILE A 586 87.24 -34.75 -3.23
C ILE A 586 88.68 -34.40 -3.62
N ASP A 587 88.87 -33.57 -4.66
CA ASP A 587 90.18 -33.11 -5.13
C ASP A 587 90.99 -32.44 -4.00
N GLU A 588 90.36 -31.50 -3.27
CA GLU A 588 91.02 -30.76 -2.19
C GLU A 588 91.48 -31.70 -1.06
N LYS A 589 90.62 -32.62 -0.61
CA LYS A 589 90.93 -33.53 0.49
C LYS A 589 91.86 -34.67 0.07
N GLU A 590 91.77 -35.14 -1.17
CA GLU A 590 92.69 -36.13 -1.74
C GLU A 590 94.11 -35.58 -1.80
N GLN A 591 94.28 -34.32 -2.22
CA GLN A 591 95.58 -33.65 -2.20
C GLN A 591 96.13 -33.54 -0.78
N TRP A 592 95.29 -33.22 0.20
CA TRP A 592 95.67 -33.18 1.61
C TRP A 592 96.14 -34.56 2.11
N LEU A 593 95.37 -35.63 1.89
CA LEU A 593 95.72 -37.01 2.30
C LEU A 593 97.03 -37.50 1.66
N ASN A 594 97.26 -37.19 0.38
CA ASN A 594 98.49 -37.58 -0.31
C ASN A 594 99.73 -36.87 0.25
N SER A 595 99.59 -35.62 0.72
CA SER A 595 100.68 -34.85 1.32
C SER A 595 100.99 -35.19 2.80
N MET A 596 100.17 -36.03 3.43
CA MET A 596 100.31 -36.39 4.84
C MET A 596 101.40 -37.46 5.06
N GLU A 597 102.49 -37.07 5.72
CA GLU A 597 103.56 -37.95 6.23
C GLU A 597 103.25 -38.39 7.67
N ILE A 598 103.58 -39.63 8.02
CA ILE A 598 103.35 -40.22 9.35
C ILE A 598 104.65 -40.13 10.16
N PRO A 599 104.71 -39.31 11.23
CA PRO A 599 105.92 -39.15 12.05
C PRO A 599 106.20 -40.38 12.92
N GLU A 600 107.46 -40.53 13.35
CA GLU A 600 107.85 -41.62 14.27
C GLU A 600 107.69 -41.25 15.76
N LYS A 601 107.52 -39.96 16.07
CA LYS A 601 107.40 -39.48 17.46
C LYS A 601 105.94 -39.47 17.91
N LEU A 602 105.70 -39.93 19.14
CA LEU A 602 104.36 -40.02 19.73
C LEU A 602 103.64 -38.65 19.76
N GLU A 603 104.35 -37.59 20.18
CA GLU A 603 103.79 -36.21 20.27
C GLU A 603 103.34 -35.66 18.90
N ASP A 604 104.07 -35.98 17.83
CA ASP A 604 103.75 -35.53 16.47
C ASP A 604 102.65 -36.39 15.81
N LEU A 605 102.54 -37.68 16.20
CA LEU A 605 101.49 -38.60 15.76
C LEU A 605 100.10 -38.22 16.31
N GLU A 606 100.02 -37.82 17.58
CA GLU A 606 98.76 -37.39 18.22
C GLU A 606 98.16 -36.13 17.55
N VAL A 607 99.00 -35.18 17.14
CA VAL A 607 98.57 -33.97 16.41
C VAL A 607 97.96 -34.32 15.05
N ILE A 608 98.56 -35.28 14.35
CA ILE A 608 98.08 -35.74 13.05
C ILE A 608 96.82 -36.58 13.17
N GLN A 609 96.68 -37.38 14.24
CA GLN A 609 95.45 -38.09 14.58
C GLN A 609 94.27 -37.14 14.81
N HIS A 610 94.46 -36.10 15.62
CA HIS A 610 93.40 -35.11 15.86
C HIS A 610 93.00 -34.37 14.57
N ARG A 611 93.95 -34.11 13.66
CA ARG A 611 93.62 -33.54 12.34
C ARG A 611 92.84 -34.52 11.46
N PHE A 612 93.18 -35.81 11.50
CA PHE A 612 92.47 -36.86 10.76
C PHE A 612 91.04 -37.09 11.28
N GLU A 613 90.81 -37.00 12.59
CA GLU A 613 89.47 -37.13 13.21
C GLU A 613 88.49 -36.05 12.71
N SER A 614 88.98 -34.88 12.30
CA SER A 614 88.13 -33.83 11.70
C SER A 614 87.64 -34.13 10.28
N LEU A 615 88.25 -35.10 9.58
CA LEU A 615 87.85 -35.49 8.23
C LEU A 615 86.55 -36.33 8.22
N GLU A 616 86.29 -37.12 9.26
CA GLU A 616 85.16 -38.07 9.32
C GLU A 616 83.77 -37.39 9.31
N PRO A 617 83.53 -36.30 10.06
CA PRO A 617 82.28 -35.52 9.95
C PRO A 617 82.09 -34.88 8.55
N GLU A 618 83.18 -34.38 7.94
CA GLU A 618 83.11 -33.80 6.59
C GLU A 618 82.80 -34.87 5.53
N MET A 619 83.38 -36.07 5.65
CA MET A 619 83.08 -37.22 4.79
C MET A 619 81.62 -37.66 4.90
N ASN A 620 81.02 -37.63 6.09
CA ASN A 620 79.61 -37.98 6.29
C ASN A 620 78.67 -36.99 5.61
N ASN A 621 78.97 -35.69 5.67
CA ASN A 621 78.24 -34.67 4.91
C ASN A 621 78.36 -34.92 3.40
N GLN A 622 79.58 -35.18 2.93
CA GLN A 622 79.83 -35.41 1.51
C GLN A 622 79.18 -36.71 0.99
N ALA A 623 79.14 -37.76 1.81
CA ALA A 623 78.40 -38.99 1.51
C ALA A 623 76.90 -38.75 1.28
N SER A 624 76.31 -37.83 2.05
CA SER A 624 74.90 -37.45 1.88
C SER A 624 74.65 -36.76 0.55
N ARG A 625 75.57 -35.88 0.10
CA ARG A 625 75.48 -35.19 -1.20
C ARG A 625 75.65 -36.16 -2.37
N VAL A 626 76.60 -37.09 -2.26
CA VAL A 626 76.77 -38.18 -3.24
C VAL A 626 75.51 -39.06 -3.31
N ALA A 627 74.84 -39.33 -2.17
CA ALA A 627 73.57 -40.05 -2.16
C ALA A 627 72.43 -39.29 -2.85
N VAL A 628 72.36 -37.96 -2.69
CA VAL A 628 71.40 -37.09 -3.38
C VAL A 628 71.63 -37.11 -4.89
N VAL A 629 72.88 -36.95 -5.35
CA VAL A 629 73.23 -37.07 -6.78
C VAL A 629 72.79 -38.41 -7.35
N ASN A 630 73.05 -39.52 -6.63
CA ASN A 630 72.63 -40.86 -7.02
C ASN A 630 71.11 -41.06 -7.02
N GLN A 631 70.38 -40.36 -6.14
CA GLN A 631 68.91 -40.40 -6.11
C GLN A 631 68.32 -39.65 -7.30
N ILE A 632 68.80 -38.43 -7.58
CA ILE A 632 68.34 -37.62 -8.71
C ILE A 632 68.66 -38.32 -10.04
N ALA A 633 69.86 -38.88 -10.18
CA ALA A 633 70.25 -39.65 -11.37
C ALA A 633 69.31 -40.85 -11.60
N ARG A 634 68.99 -41.62 -10.56
CA ARG A 634 68.03 -42.75 -10.65
C ARG A 634 66.63 -42.30 -11.05
N GLN A 635 66.15 -41.18 -10.52
CA GLN A 635 64.85 -40.62 -10.87
C GLN A 635 64.80 -40.18 -12.34
N LEU A 636 65.81 -39.46 -12.82
CA LEU A 636 65.89 -39.02 -14.21
C LEU A 636 65.99 -40.19 -15.19
N MET A 637 66.77 -41.23 -14.87
CA MET A 637 66.87 -42.44 -15.69
C MET A 637 65.56 -43.26 -15.69
N HIS A 638 64.91 -43.40 -14.53
CA HIS A 638 63.61 -44.09 -14.45
C HIS A 638 62.53 -43.40 -15.29
N ASN A 639 62.58 -42.07 -15.37
CA ASN A 639 61.67 -41.27 -16.19
C ASN A 639 62.04 -41.25 -17.68
N GLY A 640 63.11 -41.94 -18.10
CA GLY A 640 63.53 -42.02 -19.51
C GLY A 640 64.13 -40.72 -20.05
N HIS A 641 64.86 -39.96 -19.22
CA HIS A 641 65.44 -38.68 -19.61
C HIS A 641 66.38 -38.83 -20.84
N PRO A 642 66.29 -37.94 -21.86
CA PRO A 642 67.07 -38.06 -23.10
C PRO A 642 68.59 -38.13 -22.91
N GLY A 643 69.10 -37.48 -21.86
CA GLY A 643 70.51 -37.46 -21.45
C GLY A 643 70.93 -38.60 -20.52
N GLU A 644 70.21 -39.72 -20.47
CA GLU A 644 70.50 -40.87 -19.58
C GLU A 644 71.96 -41.33 -19.63
N LYS A 645 72.58 -41.31 -20.81
CA LYS A 645 74.00 -41.69 -20.98
C LYS A 645 74.94 -40.73 -20.23
N ASP A 646 74.69 -39.43 -20.31
CA ASP A 646 75.54 -38.41 -19.70
C ASP A 646 75.32 -38.37 -18.17
N ILE A 647 74.07 -38.53 -17.73
CA ILE A 647 73.70 -38.66 -16.31
C ILE A 647 74.44 -39.85 -15.69
N LYS A 648 74.36 -41.02 -16.33
CA LYS A 648 75.01 -42.23 -15.86
C LYS A 648 76.52 -42.09 -15.85
N ALA A 649 77.11 -41.52 -16.90
CA ALA A 649 78.55 -41.29 -16.97
C ALA A 649 79.05 -40.39 -15.81
N GLN A 650 78.34 -39.31 -15.50
CA GLN A 650 78.72 -38.42 -14.39
C GLN A 650 78.48 -39.08 -13.03
N GLN A 651 77.39 -39.84 -12.87
CA GLN A 651 77.11 -40.62 -11.66
C GLN A 651 78.21 -41.65 -11.39
N ASP A 652 78.59 -42.43 -12.42
CA ASP A 652 79.63 -43.45 -12.32
C ASP A 652 80.99 -42.81 -12.03
N LYS A 653 81.31 -41.67 -12.67
CA LYS A 653 82.53 -40.89 -12.39
C LYS A 653 82.60 -40.48 -10.92
N LEU A 654 81.55 -39.83 -10.39
CA LEU A 654 81.52 -39.37 -9.00
C LEU A 654 81.61 -40.54 -8.01
N ASN A 655 80.88 -41.64 -8.26
CA ASN A 655 80.94 -42.81 -7.39
C ASN A 655 82.32 -43.47 -7.38
N ASN A 656 82.97 -43.57 -8.54
CA ASN A 656 84.33 -44.11 -8.64
C ASN A 656 85.33 -43.23 -7.88
N ARG A 657 85.26 -41.90 -8.07
CA ARG A 657 86.09 -40.93 -7.36
C ARG A 657 85.87 -40.96 -5.85
N TRP A 658 84.61 -41.03 -5.42
CA TRP A 658 84.26 -41.16 -4.00
C TRP A 658 84.76 -42.47 -3.38
N SER A 659 84.71 -43.58 -4.12
CA SER A 659 85.26 -44.86 -3.67
C SER A 659 86.79 -44.80 -3.52
N GLN A 660 87.49 -44.27 -4.53
CA GLN A 660 88.95 -44.13 -4.51
C GLN A 660 89.42 -43.24 -3.35
N PHE A 661 88.71 -42.12 -3.11
CA PHE A 661 89.00 -41.24 -1.99
C PHE A 661 88.80 -41.94 -0.63
N ARG A 662 87.72 -42.72 -0.49
CA ARG A 662 87.46 -43.50 0.73
C ARG A 662 88.56 -44.53 0.98
N ASP A 663 88.96 -45.26 -0.05
CA ASP A 663 90.03 -46.25 0.03
C ASP A 663 91.36 -45.58 0.45
N LEU A 664 91.67 -44.39 -0.08
CA LEU A 664 92.85 -43.62 0.31
C LEU A 664 92.79 -43.14 1.77
N ALA A 665 91.62 -42.67 2.22
CA ALA A 665 91.41 -42.27 3.59
C ALA A 665 91.58 -43.47 4.55
N ASP A 666 90.99 -44.62 4.23
CA ASP A 666 91.10 -45.84 5.02
C ASP A 666 92.55 -46.34 5.10
N GLN A 667 93.30 -46.36 3.99
CA GLN A 667 94.72 -46.73 3.98
C GLN A 667 95.58 -45.82 4.87
N LYS A 668 95.34 -44.50 4.84
CA LYS A 668 96.04 -43.53 5.70
C LYS A 668 95.66 -43.67 7.17
N LYS A 669 94.39 -44.00 7.47
CA LYS A 669 93.89 -44.31 8.81
C LYS A 669 94.57 -45.55 9.39
N GLU A 670 94.62 -46.64 8.62
CA GLU A 670 95.30 -47.88 9.02
C GLU A 670 96.79 -47.65 9.29
N SER A 671 97.47 -46.91 8.41
CA SER A 671 98.89 -46.58 8.56
C SER A 671 99.16 -45.75 9.83
N LEU A 672 98.28 -44.79 10.14
CA LEU A 672 98.38 -43.96 11.35
C LEU A 672 98.13 -44.77 12.63
N ILE A 673 97.10 -45.62 12.64
CA ILE A 673 96.77 -46.53 13.75
C ILE A 673 97.93 -47.49 14.01
N SER A 674 98.51 -48.06 12.95
CA SER A 674 99.62 -49.01 13.06
C SER A 674 100.88 -48.35 13.64
N ALA A 675 101.22 -47.13 13.22
CA ALA A 675 102.33 -46.36 13.78
C ALA A 675 102.12 -45.98 15.26
N LEU A 676 100.90 -45.58 15.64
CA LEU A 676 100.53 -45.29 17.03
C LEU A 676 100.62 -46.56 17.90
N GLY A 677 100.19 -47.71 17.35
CA GLY A 677 100.23 -49.02 18.00
C GLY A 677 101.65 -49.44 18.41
N VAL A 678 102.64 -49.22 17.54
CA VAL A 678 104.05 -49.54 17.85
C VAL A 678 104.60 -48.71 19.02
N GLN A 679 104.32 -47.40 19.05
CA GLN A 679 104.81 -46.53 20.12
C GLN A 679 104.12 -46.84 21.47
N ASN A 680 102.81 -47.11 21.45
CA ASN A 680 102.08 -47.53 22.64
C ASN A 680 102.57 -48.88 23.18
N TYR A 681 102.84 -49.86 22.31
CA TYR A 681 103.42 -51.14 22.70
C TYR A 681 104.78 -50.99 23.39
N HIS A 682 105.62 -50.07 22.91
CA HIS A 682 106.91 -49.78 23.55
C HIS A 682 106.77 -49.22 24.96
N LEU A 683 105.76 -48.38 25.20
CA LEU A 683 105.45 -47.83 26.52
C LEU A 683 104.95 -48.94 27.46
N ASP A 684 103.93 -49.69 27.03
CA ASP A 684 103.29 -50.76 27.80
C ASP A 684 104.28 -51.86 28.21
N CYS A 685 105.23 -52.21 27.35
CA CYS A 685 106.30 -53.16 27.66
C CYS A 685 107.18 -52.71 28.82
N ASN A 686 107.55 -51.43 28.85
CA ASN A 686 108.44 -50.89 29.88
C ASN A 686 107.73 -50.82 31.24
N GLU A 687 106.45 -50.44 31.25
CA GLU A 687 105.62 -50.39 32.46
C GLU A 687 105.38 -51.79 33.03
N THR A 688 105.01 -52.75 32.18
CA THR A 688 104.75 -54.15 32.59
C THR A 688 106.00 -54.80 33.17
N LYS A 689 107.19 -54.57 32.56
CA LYS A 689 108.46 -55.06 33.09
C LYS A 689 108.76 -54.55 34.50
N SER A 690 108.43 -53.29 34.79
CA SER A 690 108.59 -52.71 36.13
C SER A 690 107.63 -53.34 37.14
N TRP A 691 106.39 -53.58 36.71
CA TRP A 691 105.32 -54.16 37.54
C TRP A 691 105.64 -55.58 38.04
N ILE A 692 106.15 -56.47 37.18
CA ILE A 692 106.49 -57.86 37.54
C ILE A 692 107.60 -57.93 38.60
N ARG A 693 108.61 -57.06 38.49
CA ARG A 693 109.73 -57.00 39.45
C ARG A 693 109.29 -56.58 40.85
N GLU A 694 108.31 -55.69 40.93
CA GLU A 694 107.76 -55.25 42.20
C GLU A 694 106.98 -56.38 42.90
N LYS A 695 106.15 -57.13 42.16
CA LYS A 695 105.33 -58.21 42.72
C LYS A 695 106.13 -59.42 43.18
N THR A 696 107.21 -59.78 42.48
CA THR A 696 108.13 -60.86 42.89
C THR A 696 108.67 -60.65 44.31
N LYS A 697 109.03 -59.41 44.65
CA LYS A 697 109.48 -59.01 45.99
C LYS A 697 108.41 -59.18 47.08
N VAL A 698 107.13 -59.03 46.72
CA VAL A 698 106.02 -59.16 47.66
C VAL A 698 105.79 -60.64 48.03
N ILE A 699 105.98 -61.59 47.09
CA ILE A 699 105.82 -63.04 47.33
C ILE A 699 106.79 -63.52 48.42
N GLU A 700 108.05 -63.12 48.32
CA GLU A 700 109.11 -63.47 49.29
C GLU A 700 108.79 -63.03 50.72
N SER A 701 108.05 -61.93 50.89
CA SER A 701 107.69 -61.35 52.21
C SER A 701 106.61 -62.12 52.99
N THR A 702 106.07 -63.23 52.46
CA THR A 702 104.90 -63.95 53.03
C THR A 702 105.23 -65.19 53.86
N GLN A 703 106.52 -65.42 54.14
CA GLN A 703 107.04 -66.65 54.75
C GLN A 703 106.61 -66.88 56.23
N GLU A 704 106.18 -65.86 56.97
CA GLU A 704 105.93 -65.94 58.43
C GLU A 704 104.45 -66.00 58.87
N LEU A 705 103.48 -65.98 57.96
CA LEU A 705 102.06 -65.67 58.25
C LEU A 705 101.09 -66.87 58.43
N GLY A 706 101.57 -68.06 58.84
CA GLY A 706 100.82 -69.33 58.63
C GLY A 706 99.97 -69.94 59.75
N ASN A 707 99.90 -69.40 60.98
CA ASN A 707 99.47 -70.21 62.14
C ASN A 707 98.15 -69.81 62.85
N ASP A 708 97.33 -68.89 62.32
CA ASP A 708 96.00 -68.54 62.87
C ASP A 708 95.03 -67.98 61.81
N LEU A 709 93.72 -67.90 62.07
CA LEU A 709 92.72 -67.38 61.11
C LEU A 709 92.98 -65.91 60.72
N THR A 710 93.62 -65.12 61.58
CA THR A 710 94.10 -63.75 61.27
C THR A 710 95.26 -63.77 60.27
N GLY A 711 96.22 -64.68 60.46
CA GLY A 711 97.33 -64.96 59.55
C GLY A 711 96.83 -65.52 58.22
N VAL A 712 95.87 -66.44 58.22
CA VAL A 712 95.21 -66.99 57.03
C VAL A 712 94.38 -65.93 56.31
N MET A 713 93.73 -64.98 57.00
CA MET A 713 93.08 -63.82 56.36
C MET A 713 94.04 -62.76 55.81
N ALA A 714 95.16 -62.52 56.49
CA ALA A 714 96.21 -61.62 56.01
C ALA A 714 96.95 -62.22 54.81
N LEU A 715 97.19 -63.53 54.86
CA LEU A 715 97.69 -64.34 53.75
C LEU A 715 96.64 -64.42 52.63
N GLN A 716 95.34 -64.53 52.94
CA GLN A 716 94.24 -64.44 51.96
C GLN A 716 94.28 -63.09 51.25
N ARG A 717 94.27 -61.93 51.94
CA ARG A 717 94.34 -60.62 51.27
C ARG A 717 95.59 -60.46 50.40
N LYS A 718 96.76 -60.94 50.86
CA LYS A 718 98.00 -60.89 50.07
C LYS A 718 97.97 -61.86 48.89
N LEU A 719 97.43 -63.07 49.03
CA LEU A 719 97.33 -64.07 47.96
C LEU A 719 96.20 -63.78 46.97
N THR A 720 95.03 -63.27 47.38
CA THR A 720 93.98 -62.83 46.42
C THR A 720 94.39 -61.58 45.66
N GLY A 721 95.16 -60.69 46.31
CA GLY A 721 95.83 -59.58 45.62
C GLY A 721 96.85 -60.11 44.61
N MET A 722 97.71 -61.03 45.04
CA MET A 722 98.73 -61.63 44.16
C MET A 722 98.12 -62.45 43.02
N GLU A 723 97.06 -63.23 43.22
CA GLU A 723 96.38 -64.01 42.19
C GLU A 723 95.70 -63.11 41.16
N ARG A 724 95.08 -62.00 41.58
CA ARG A 724 94.56 -60.98 40.66
C ARG A 724 95.69 -60.28 39.91
N ASP A 725 96.77 -59.91 40.59
CA ASP A 725 97.93 -59.28 39.98
C ASP A 725 98.62 -60.23 38.99
N LEU A 726 98.73 -61.53 39.32
CA LEU A 726 99.31 -62.56 38.45
C LEU A 726 98.43 -62.82 37.23
N ALA A 727 97.11 -62.97 37.42
CA ALA A 727 96.17 -63.12 36.30
C ALA A 727 96.20 -61.88 35.40
N ALA A 728 96.22 -60.67 35.97
CA ALA A 728 96.30 -59.43 35.20
C ALA A 728 97.67 -59.24 34.51
N ILE A 729 98.77 -59.68 35.13
CA ILE A 729 100.09 -59.69 34.49
C ILE A 729 100.12 -60.75 33.37
N GLU A 730 99.53 -61.92 33.56
CA GLU A 730 99.51 -63.00 32.57
C GLU A 730 98.59 -62.66 31.38
N ASP A 731 97.44 -62.04 31.63
CA ASP A 731 96.55 -61.48 30.62
C ASP A 731 97.26 -60.34 29.87
N LYS A 732 97.87 -59.37 30.58
CA LYS A 732 98.61 -58.25 29.95
C LYS A 732 99.83 -58.75 29.18
N LEU A 733 100.48 -59.84 29.60
CA LEU A 733 101.55 -60.52 28.85
C LEU A 733 101.02 -61.28 27.64
N GLY A 734 99.82 -61.86 27.72
CA GLY A 734 99.11 -62.45 26.60
C GLY A 734 98.74 -61.41 25.55
N ASP A 735 98.26 -60.25 26.00
CA ASP A 735 97.97 -59.09 25.17
C ASP A 735 99.23 -58.53 24.54
N LEU A 736 100.30 -58.29 25.33
CA LEU A 736 101.59 -57.84 24.80
C LEU A 736 102.23 -58.86 23.87
N ARG A 737 102.02 -60.17 24.07
CA ARG A 737 102.52 -61.22 23.16
C ARG A 737 101.75 -61.19 21.84
N SER A 738 100.43 -61.12 21.90
CA SER A 738 99.58 -61.04 20.71
C SER A 738 99.84 -59.75 19.93
N GLU A 739 100.01 -58.64 20.64
CA GLU A 739 100.32 -57.33 20.08
C GLU A 739 101.74 -57.29 19.51
N ALA A 740 102.72 -57.93 20.16
CA ALA A 740 104.06 -58.08 19.62
C ALA A 740 104.09 -58.92 18.35
N GLU A 741 103.34 -60.03 18.30
CA GLU A 741 103.25 -60.90 17.12
C GLU A 741 102.57 -60.17 15.96
N ARG A 742 101.50 -59.41 16.24
CA ARG A 742 100.78 -58.58 15.29
C ARG A 742 101.67 -57.45 14.75
N LEU A 743 102.25 -56.63 15.64
CA LEU A 743 103.09 -55.50 15.25
C LEU A 743 104.42 -55.93 14.61
N ALA A 744 104.99 -57.08 15.01
CA ALA A 744 106.18 -57.63 14.35
C ALA A 744 105.87 -58.21 12.96
N GLY A 745 104.63 -58.65 12.74
CA GLY A 745 104.13 -59.03 11.41
C GLY A 745 103.88 -57.81 10.51
N GLU A 746 103.34 -56.73 11.09
CA GLU A 746 103.04 -55.47 10.38
C GLU A 746 104.29 -54.62 10.10
N HIS A 747 105.29 -54.64 10.98
CA HIS A 747 106.53 -53.86 10.89
C HIS A 747 107.79 -54.75 10.97
N PRO A 748 108.17 -55.45 9.87
CA PRO A 748 109.27 -56.42 9.86
C PRO A 748 110.64 -55.82 10.18
N ASP A 749 110.81 -54.53 9.89
CA ASP A 749 111.99 -53.70 10.18
C ASP A 749 112.16 -53.44 11.69
N GLN A 750 111.04 -53.34 12.44
CA GLN A 750 111.03 -53.13 13.89
C GLN A 750 110.79 -54.43 14.69
N ALA A 751 110.43 -55.53 14.02
CA ALA A 751 110.13 -56.83 14.60
C ALA A 751 111.19 -57.33 15.60
N LYS A 752 112.49 -57.15 15.29
CA LYS A 752 113.57 -57.53 16.22
C LYS A 752 113.52 -56.75 17.54
N ALA A 753 113.25 -55.45 17.48
CA ALA A 753 113.13 -54.62 18.68
C ALA A 753 111.86 -54.96 19.48
N ILE A 754 110.74 -55.21 18.79
CA ILE A 754 109.43 -55.57 19.37
C ILE A 754 109.51 -56.91 20.12
N THR A 755 110.01 -57.95 19.46
CA THR A 755 110.20 -59.30 20.05
C THR A 755 111.27 -59.33 21.14
N GLY A 756 112.33 -58.52 21.01
CA GLY A 756 113.39 -58.41 22.02
C GLY A 756 112.83 -57.95 23.37
N ARG A 757 111.94 -56.94 23.38
CA ARG A 757 111.28 -56.47 24.61
C ARG A 757 110.34 -57.52 25.20
N LEU A 758 109.57 -58.24 24.40
CA LEU A 758 108.70 -59.32 24.87
C LEU A 758 109.49 -60.46 25.55
N ALA A 759 110.64 -60.82 24.97
CA ALA A 759 111.53 -61.84 25.53
C ALA A 759 112.06 -61.42 26.92
N GLU A 760 112.40 -60.13 27.08
CA GLU A 760 112.85 -59.59 28.37
C GLU A 760 111.75 -59.64 29.45
N ILE A 761 110.49 -59.37 29.12
CA ILE A 761 109.38 -59.42 30.10
C ILE A 761 109.03 -60.87 30.44
N THR A 762 109.02 -61.77 29.43
CA THR A 762 108.75 -63.21 29.64
C THR A 762 109.79 -63.84 30.57
N ALA A 763 111.06 -63.46 30.46
CA ALA A 763 112.11 -63.95 31.35
C ALA A 763 111.87 -63.57 32.82
N VAL A 764 111.41 -62.35 33.07
CA VAL A 764 111.12 -61.86 34.44
C VAL A 764 109.84 -62.50 35.02
N TRP A 765 108.87 -62.87 34.17
CA TRP A 765 107.65 -63.57 34.57
C TRP A 765 107.89 -65.01 35.05
N GLU A 766 108.69 -65.77 34.32
CA GLU A 766 108.98 -67.17 34.68
C GLU A 766 109.75 -67.30 36.01
N GLU A 767 110.59 -66.31 36.33
CA GLU A 767 111.27 -66.20 37.62
C GLU A 767 110.28 -66.02 38.80
N MET A 768 109.22 -65.24 38.59
CA MET A 768 108.15 -65.01 39.57
C MET A 768 107.26 -66.25 39.78
N LYS A 769 106.91 -66.98 38.70
CA LYS A 769 106.12 -68.22 38.80
C LYS A 769 106.83 -69.32 39.58
N ALA A 770 108.16 -69.42 39.44
CA ALA A 770 108.95 -70.38 40.19
C ALA A 770 108.93 -70.10 41.72
N THR A 771 108.90 -68.84 42.14
CA THR A 771 108.84 -68.44 43.55
C THR A 771 107.46 -68.68 44.18
N LEU A 772 106.37 -68.51 43.42
CA LEU A 772 105.00 -68.77 43.88
C LEU A 772 104.72 -70.27 44.13
N ARG A 773 105.17 -71.15 43.23
CA ARG A 773 104.86 -72.60 43.26
C ARG A 773 105.35 -73.29 44.54
N ASN A 774 106.48 -72.83 45.09
CA ASN A 774 107.02 -73.32 46.35
C ASN A 774 106.16 -72.95 47.58
N ARG A 775 105.23 -71.97 47.47
CA ARG A 775 104.38 -71.51 48.58
C ARG A 775 103.02 -72.19 48.62
N GLU A 776 102.44 -72.52 47.45
CA GLU A 776 101.12 -73.16 47.32
C GLU A 776 101.06 -74.59 47.88
N GLU A 777 102.14 -75.38 47.78
CA GLU A 777 102.20 -76.75 48.34
C GLU A 777 102.05 -76.81 49.88
N SER A 778 102.00 -75.67 50.58
CA SER A 778 101.96 -75.58 52.04
C SER A 778 100.55 -75.34 52.67
N LEU A 779 99.45 -75.09 51.93
CA LEU A 779 98.21 -74.45 52.48
C LEU A 779 96.82 -75.03 52.05
N GLY A 780 96.71 -76.34 51.76
CA GLY A 780 95.58 -76.94 51.01
C GLY A 780 94.13 -76.98 51.57
N GLU A 781 93.78 -76.48 52.75
CA GLU A 781 92.38 -76.60 53.29
C GLU A 781 91.47 -75.35 53.13
N ALA A 782 91.97 -74.22 52.62
CA ALA A 782 91.22 -72.95 52.57
C ALA A 782 90.26 -72.76 51.37
N SER A 783 90.21 -73.69 50.40
CA SER A 783 89.60 -73.47 49.07
C SER A 783 88.05 -73.65 48.98
N LYS A 784 87.41 -74.47 49.82
CA LYS A 784 85.95 -74.74 49.69
C LYS A 784 85.04 -73.58 50.11
N LEU A 785 85.50 -72.69 50.99
CA LEU A 785 84.76 -71.49 51.41
C LEU A 785 84.77 -70.38 50.34
N GLN A 786 85.70 -70.46 49.39
CA GLN A 786 85.91 -69.48 48.32
C GLN A 786 84.80 -69.51 47.26
N GLN A 787 84.26 -70.69 46.92
CA GLN A 787 83.31 -70.84 45.80
C GLN A 787 81.91 -70.26 46.13
N PHE A 788 81.42 -70.47 47.35
CA PHE A 788 80.11 -69.95 47.79
C PHE A 788 80.03 -68.41 47.78
N LEU A 789 81.13 -67.73 48.14
CA LEU A 789 81.16 -66.25 48.18
C LEU A 789 81.02 -65.62 46.79
N ARG A 790 81.44 -66.32 45.74
CA ARG A 790 81.37 -65.82 44.35
C ARG A 790 79.95 -65.86 43.79
N GLU A 791 79.22 -66.95 44.02
CA GLU A 791 77.83 -67.08 43.56
C GLU A 791 76.94 -66.01 44.22
N LEU A 792 77.21 -65.66 45.48
CA LEU A 792 76.52 -64.57 46.20
C LEU A 792 76.71 -63.19 45.56
N ASP A 793 77.91 -62.88 45.04
CA ASP A 793 78.22 -61.59 44.41
C ASP A 793 77.48 -61.39 43.06
N ASP A 794 77.32 -62.48 42.29
CA ASP A 794 76.69 -62.43 40.96
C ASP A 794 75.18 -62.12 41.06
N PHE A 795 74.47 -62.73 42.01
CA PHE A 795 73.04 -62.48 42.23
C PHE A 795 72.78 -61.07 42.79
N GLN A 796 73.65 -60.57 43.69
CA GLN A 796 73.59 -59.18 44.18
C GLN A 796 73.73 -58.15 43.04
N SER A 797 74.54 -58.46 42.03
CA SER A 797 74.76 -57.60 40.86
C SER A 797 73.58 -57.55 39.89
N TRP A 798 72.80 -58.64 39.76
CA TRP A 798 71.55 -58.64 39.00
C TRP A 798 70.44 -57.86 39.73
N LEU A 799 70.29 -58.08 41.04
CA LEU A 799 69.27 -57.42 41.86
C LEU A 799 69.40 -55.88 41.77
N SER A 800 70.62 -55.36 41.89
CA SER A 800 70.92 -53.92 41.79
C SER A 800 70.60 -53.33 40.40
N ARG A 801 70.91 -54.05 39.32
CA ARG A 801 70.60 -53.62 37.94
C ARG A 801 69.10 -53.54 37.68
N THR A 802 68.34 -54.53 38.13
CA THR A 802 66.88 -54.56 37.95
C THR A 802 66.18 -53.48 38.79
N GLN A 803 66.66 -53.25 40.02
CA GLN A 803 66.21 -52.11 40.85
C GLN A 803 66.47 -50.77 40.15
N THR A 804 67.63 -50.61 39.49
CA THR A 804 67.97 -49.40 38.73
C THR A 804 67.06 -49.20 37.51
N ALA A 805 66.70 -50.27 36.80
CA ALA A 805 65.81 -50.19 35.63
C ALA A 805 64.38 -49.76 36.01
N ILE A 806 63.85 -50.25 37.14
CA ILE A 806 62.54 -49.86 37.66
C ILE A 806 62.54 -48.43 38.23
N ALA A 807 63.68 -47.95 38.70
CA ALA A 807 63.86 -46.59 39.23
C ALA A 807 63.84 -45.49 38.16
N SER A 808 63.56 -45.80 36.89
CA SER A 808 63.42 -44.80 35.83
C SER A 808 62.36 -43.75 36.17
N GLU A 809 62.71 -42.47 36.03
CA GLU A 809 61.84 -41.32 36.28
C GLU A 809 60.98 -40.91 35.07
N GLU A 810 61.09 -41.59 33.93
CA GLU A 810 60.40 -41.19 32.69
C GLU A 810 58.87 -41.18 32.87
N THR A 811 58.22 -40.08 32.50
CA THR A 811 56.75 -39.96 32.54
C THR A 811 56.20 -39.79 31.12
N PRO A 812 55.12 -40.49 30.75
CA PRO A 812 54.61 -40.44 29.39
C PRO A 812 53.91 -39.11 29.09
N ASN A 813 54.27 -38.48 27.97
CA ASN A 813 53.69 -37.21 27.53
C ASN A 813 52.55 -37.39 26.52
N THR A 814 52.38 -38.60 25.99
CA THR A 814 51.29 -38.96 25.07
C THR A 814 50.64 -40.28 25.49
N LEU A 815 49.40 -40.51 25.01
CA LEU A 815 48.68 -41.76 25.27
C LEU A 815 49.47 -42.99 24.76
N ALA A 816 50.05 -42.90 23.56
CA ALA A 816 50.84 -43.98 22.96
C ALA A 816 52.14 -44.28 23.73
N GLU A 817 52.81 -43.25 24.26
CA GLU A 817 53.96 -43.43 25.15
C GLU A 817 53.58 -44.10 26.46
N ALA A 818 52.42 -43.74 27.04
CA ALA A 818 51.93 -44.35 28.28
C ALA A 818 51.65 -45.85 28.09
N GLU A 819 51.02 -46.23 26.97
CA GLU A 819 50.77 -47.63 26.62
C GLU A 819 52.08 -48.41 26.40
N LYS A 820 53.09 -47.81 25.73
CA LYS A 820 54.39 -48.44 25.51
C LYS A 820 55.16 -48.68 26.82
N LEU A 821 55.23 -47.68 27.70
CA LEU A 821 55.93 -47.80 28.98
C LEU A 821 55.26 -48.83 29.90
N LEU A 822 53.92 -48.92 29.89
CA LEU A 822 53.19 -49.98 30.60
C LEU A 822 53.54 -51.38 30.08
N ALA A 823 53.68 -51.55 28.76
CA ALA A 823 54.07 -52.82 28.17
C ALA A 823 55.50 -53.24 28.55
N GLN A 824 56.44 -52.28 28.59
CA GLN A 824 57.82 -52.53 29.03
C GLN A 824 57.89 -52.92 30.52
N HIS A 825 57.11 -52.24 31.37
CA HIS A 825 57.08 -52.51 32.81
C HIS A 825 56.51 -53.90 33.15
N GLU A 826 55.54 -54.39 32.37
CA GLU A 826 55.05 -55.77 32.48
C GLU A 826 56.13 -56.79 32.06
N GLY A 827 57.07 -56.42 31.18
CA GLY A 827 58.24 -57.22 30.85
C GLY A 827 59.16 -57.47 32.05
N ILE A 828 59.45 -56.43 32.83
CA ILE A 828 60.30 -56.52 34.04
C ILE A 828 59.66 -57.43 35.10
N LYS A 829 58.32 -57.43 35.21
CA LYS A 829 57.59 -58.33 36.10
C LYS A 829 57.84 -59.81 35.78
N ASN A 830 57.99 -60.13 34.50
CA ASN A 830 58.29 -61.49 34.06
C ASN A 830 59.74 -61.88 34.39
N GLU A 831 60.68 -60.94 34.32
CA GLU A 831 62.07 -61.17 34.73
C GLU A 831 62.18 -61.45 36.24
N ILE A 832 61.50 -60.66 37.08
CA ILE A 832 61.45 -60.89 38.53
C ILE A 832 60.94 -62.30 38.86
N ARG A 833 59.89 -62.75 38.16
CA ARG A 833 59.36 -64.12 38.33
C ARG A 833 60.35 -65.22 37.99
N ASN A 834 61.24 -65.00 37.01
CA ASN A 834 62.21 -66.00 36.58
C ASN A 834 63.33 -66.22 37.60
N TYR A 835 63.71 -65.20 38.38
CA TYR A 835 64.81 -65.26 39.34
C TYR A 835 64.39 -65.68 40.77
N GLU A 836 63.10 -65.94 40.99
CA GLU A 836 62.54 -66.36 42.28
C GLU A 836 63.19 -67.67 42.79
N GLU A 837 63.40 -68.66 41.92
CA GLU A 837 64.00 -69.93 42.31
C GLU A 837 65.48 -69.80 42.71
N ASP A 838 66.22 -68.91 42.07
CA ASP A 838 67.65 -68.71 42.33
C ASP A 838 67.89 -67.91 43.63
N TYR A 839 67.02 -66.95 43.93
CA TYR A 839 66.96 -66.29 45.24
C TYR A 839 66.80 -67.32 46.38
N GLN A 840 65.87 -68.28 46.22
CA GLN A 840 65.60 -69.29 47.23
C GLN A 840 66.81 -70.22 47.46
N LYS A 841 67.48 -70.67 46.39
CA LYS A 841 68.70 -71.51 46.51
C LYS A 841 69.83 -70.80 47.28
N MET A 842 70.04 -69.52 47.03
CA MET A 842 71.10 -68.73 47.66
C MET A 842 70.86 -68.52 49.16
N ARG A 843 69.61 -68.31 49.52
CA ARG A 843 69.16 -68.24 50.92
C ARG A 843 69.43 -69.56 51.66
N ASP A 844 69.05 -70.68 51.05
CA ASP A 844 69.18 -72.01 51.67
C ASP A 844 70.66 -72.40 51.88
N MET A 845 71.54 -72.17 50.89
CA MET A 845 72.99 -72.40 51.03
C MET A 845 73.64 -71.45 52.05
N GLY A 846 73.22 -70.19 52.07
CA GLY A 846 73.70 -69.21 53.04
C GLY A 846 73.33 -69.53 54.49
N GLU A 847 72.15 -70.10 54.72
CA GLU A 847 71.72 -70.59 56.02
C GLU A 847 72.54 -71.82 56.47
N MET A 848 72.90 -72.71 55.54
CA MET A 848 73.75 -73.88 55.80
C MET A 848 75.20 -73.49 56.18
N VAL A 849 75.83 -72.56 55.46
CA VAL A 849 77.24 -72.15 55.70
C VAL A 849 77.40 -71.30 56.98
N THR A 850 76.31 -70.67 57.46
CA THR A 850 76.34 -69.81 58.65
C THR A 850 75.75 -70.45 59.91
N GLN A 851 75.27 -71.71 59.84
CA GLN A 851 74.63 -72.41 60.95
C GLN A 851 75.61 -72.72 62.09
N GLY A 852 75.30 -72.29 63.32
CA GLY A 852 76.09 -72.59 64.52
C GLY A 852 77.41 -71.82 64.68
N GLN A 853 77.76 -70.94 63.75
CA GLN A 853 79.01 -70.16 63.78
C GLN A 853 78.82 -68.83 64.53
N THR A 854 79.69 -68.56 65.52
CA THR A 854 79.67 -67.33 66.34
C THR A 854 80.80 -66.35 66.00
N ASP A 855 81.62 -66.68 64.99
CA ASP A 855 82.73 -65.83 64.59
C ASP A 855 82.24 -64.57 63.83
N ALA A 856 82.91 -63.43 64.07
CA ALA A 856 82.45 -62.12 63.58
C ALA A 856 82.35 -62.05 62.04
N GLN A 857 83.14 -62.87 61.34
CA GLN A 857 83.17 -62.93 59.87
C GLN A 857 81.98 -63.73 59.29
N TYR A 858 81.55 -64.80 59.98
CA TYR A 858 80.33 -65.52 59.61
C TYR A 858 79.08 -64.70 59.96
N MET A 859 79.14 -63.85 61.00
CA MET A 859 78.08 -62.86 61.28
C MET A 859 77.93 -61.81 60.16
N PHE A 860 79.03 -61.36 59.56
CA PHE A 860 79.00 -60.43 58.42
C PHE A 860 78.38 -61.04 57.15
N LEU A 861 78.70 -62.31 56.86
CA LEU A 861 78.07 -63.05 55.77
C LEU A 861 76.55 -63.21 55.99
N ARG A 862 76.13 -63.39 57.25
CA ARG A 862 74.71 -63.42 57.64
C ARG A 862 74.02 -62.07 57.43
N GLN A 863 74.69 -60.95 57.73
CA GLN A 863 74.19 -59.61 57.41
C GLN A 863 74.08 -59.37 55.90
N ARG A 864 75.01 -59.88 55.09
CA ARG A 864 74.94 -59.78 53.63
C ARG A 864 73.75 -60.54 53.04
N LEU A 865 73.45 -61.73 53.55
CA LEU A 865 72.26 -62.50 53.15
C LEU A 865 70.96 -61.80 53.60
N GLN A 866 70.98 -61.16 54.77
CA GLN A 866 69.85 -60.34 55.23
C GLN A 866 69.64 -59.09 54.36
N ALA A 867 70.72 -58.47 53.87
CA ALA A 867 70.64 -57.34 52.92
C ALA A 867 70.05 -57.76 51.56
N LEU A 868 70.33 -59.00 51.13
CA LEU A 868 69.73 -59.59 49.94
C LEU A 868 68.20 -59.74 50.08
N ASP A 869 67.75 -60.26 51.23
CA ASP A 869 66.32 -60.37 51.55
C ASP A 869 65.63 -59.00 51.52
N THR A 870 66.27 -57.95 52.04
CA THR A 870 65.71 -56.59 51.95
C THR A 870 65.63 -56.07 50.52
N GLY A 871 66.68 -56.24 49.72
CA GLY A 871 66.70 -55.76 48.33
C GLY A 871 65.67 -56.46 47.44
N TRP A 872 65.47 -57.77 47.62
CA TRP A 872 64.44 -58.54 46.91
C TRP A 872 63.03 -58.01 47.20
N ASN A 873 62.73 -57.78 48.48
CA ASN A 873 61.44 -57.22 48.89
C ASN A 873 61.25 -55.77 48.42
N GLU A 874 62.31 -54.96 48.38
CA GLU A 874 62.27 -53.59 47.85
C GLU A 874 62.01 -53.55 46.35
N LEU A 875 62.59 -54.48 45.57
CA LEU A 875 62.36 -54.56 44.12
C LEU A 875 60.87 -54.75 43.80
N HIS A 876 60.18 -55.64 44.51
CA HIS A 876 58.73 -55.83 44.35
C HIS A 876 57.94 -54.56 44.66
N LYS A 877 58.28 -53.86 45.74
CA LYS A 877 57.64 -52.58 46.11
C LYS A 877 57.89 -51.48 45.07
N MET A 878 59.11 -51.38 44.56
CA MET A 878 59.46 -50.42 43.50
C MET A 878 58.66 -50.69 42.22
N TRP A 879 58.49 -51.97 41.87
CA TRP A 879 57.70 -52.37 40.72
C TRP A 879 56.24 -51.95 40.86
N GLU A 880 55.61 -52.20 42.01
CA GLU A 880 54.23 -51.79 42.29
C GLU A 880 54.06 -50.27 42.27
N ASN A 881 55.00 -49.53 42.85
CA ASN A 881 54.97 -48.06 42.85
C ASN A 881 55.06 -47.48 41.43
N ARG A 882 55.96 -48.01 40.60
CA ARG A 882 56.12 -47.58 39.21
C ARG A 882 54.90 -47.95 38.36
N GLN A 883 54.27 -49.10 38.60
CA GLN A 883 53.03 -49.51 37.94
C GLN A 883 51.88 -48.54 38.27
N ASN A 884 51.75 -48.12 39.53
CA ASN A 884 50.75 -47.14 39.94
C ASN A 884 50.97 -45.78 39.26
N LEU A 885 52.22 -45.29 39.21
CA LEU A 885 52.60 -44.05 38.52
C LEU A 885 52.21 -44.08 37.02
N LEU A 886 52.61 -45.14 36.30
CA LEU A 886 52.32 -45.28 34.88
C LEU A 886 50.81 -45.40 34.59
N SER A 887 50.07 -46.14 35.43
CA SER A 887 48.61 -46.26 35.33
C SER A 887 47.91 -44.91 35.55
N GLN A 888 48.37 -44.10 36.49
CA GLN A 888 47.82 -42.76 36.74
C GLN A 888 48.15 -41.79 35.59
N SER A 889 49.37 -41.81 35.05
CA SER A 889 49.72 -41.00 33.88
C SER A 889 48.93 -41.39 32.63
N HIS A 890 48.68 -42.68 32.40
CA HIS A 890 47.81 -43.15 31.31
C HIS A 890 46.37 -42.61 31.45
N ALA A 891 45.79 -42.68 32.65
CA ALA A 891 44.46 -42.14 32.92
C ALA A 891 44.38 -40.61 32.67
N TYR A 892 45.44 -39.87 33.01
CA TYR A 892 45.54 -38.44 32.71
C TYR A 892 45.59 -38.14 31.21
N GLN A 893 46.34 -38.94 30.43
CA GLN A 893 46.41 -38.77 28.97
C GLN A 893 45.07 -39.10 28.27
N LEU A 894 44.32 -40.07 28.78
CA LEU A 894 42.94 -40.34 28.32
C LEU A 894 42.02 -39.15 28.60
N PHE A 895 42.09 -38.57 29.79
CA PHE A 895 41.31 -37.38 30.14
C PHE A 895 41.64 -36.17 29.24
N LEU A 896 42.91 -35.94 28.90
CA LEU A 896 43.31 -34.85 28.00
C LEU A 896 42.76 -35.03 26.57
N ARG A 897 42.68 -36.27 26.08
CA ARG A 897 42.04 -36.58 24.79
C ARG A 897 40.55 -36.21 24.80
N ASP A 898 39.84 -36.62 25.84
CA ASP A 898 38.39 -36.41 25.94
C ASP A 898 38.04 -34.93 26.21
N THR A 899 38.90 -34.23 26.95
CA THR A 899 38.85 -32.76 27.13
C THR A 899 38.89 -32.02 25.79
N LYS A 900 39.78 -32.41 24.86
CA LYS A 900 39.86 -31.77 23.54
C LYS A 900 38.56 -31.92 22.74
N GLN A 901 37.86 -33.05 22.89
CA GLN A 901 36.57 -33.27 22.22
C GLN A 901 35.46 -32.39 22.84
N ALA A 902 35.42 -32.27 24.16
CA ALA A 902 34.49 -31.38 24.86
C ALA A 902 34.73 -29.90 24.53
N GLU A 903 36.00 -29.45 24.49
CA GLU A 903 36.37 -28.09 24.12
C GLU A 903 35.95 -27.74 22.68
N ALA A 904 35.98 -28.70 21.74
CA ALA A 904 35.51 -28.48 20.37
C ALA A 904 33.99 -28.24 20.31
N PHE A 905 33.19 -28.96 21.10
CA PHE A 905 31.74 -28.70 21.19
C PHE A 905 31.46 -27.31 21.77
N LEU A 906 32.16 -26.93 22.85
CA LEU A 906 32.00 -25.63 23.50
C LEU A 906 32.40 -24.46 22.59
N ASN A 907 33.50 -24.57 21.85
CA ASN A 907 33.92 -23.54 20.89
C ASN A 907 32.88 -23.31 19.79
N ASN A 908 32.27 -24.38 19.28
CA ASN A 908 31.22 -24.27 18.26
C ASN A 908 29.94 -23.61 18.82
N GLN A 909 29.57 -23.94 20.07
CA GLN A 909 28.46 -23.30 20.75
C GLN A 909 28.69 -21.79 20.94
N GLU A 910 29.89 -21.40 21.41
CA GLU A 910 30.28 -20.00 21.59
C GLU A 910 30.21 -19.20 20.28
N TYR A 911 30.66 -19.81 19.17
CA TYR A 911 30.62 -19.19 17.86
C TYR A 911 29.18 -18.89 17.39
N MET A 912 28.29 -19.88 17.47
CA MET A 912 26.88 -19.73 17.05
C MET A 912 26.14 -18.68 17.88
N LEU A 913 26.37 -18.66 19.20
CA LEU A 913 25.76 -17.70 20.12
C LEU A 913 26.23 -16.27 19.88
N ALA A 914 27.48 -16.06 19.44
CA ALA A 914 28.02 -14.74 19.16
C ALA A 914 27.57 -14.14 17.82
N HIS A 915 27.18 -14.97 16.84
CA HIS A 915 26.91 -14.56 15.45
C HIS A 915 25.43 -14.61 15.05
N THR A 916 24.51 -14.65 16.03
CA THR A 916 23.06 -14.61 15.75
C THR A 916 22.55 -13.17 15.76
N GLU A 917 22.15 -12.65 14.61
CA GLU A 917 21.59 -11.30 14.43
C GLU A 917 20.08 -11.24 14.73
N MET A 918 19.58 -10.07 15.15
CA MET A 918 18.17 -9.85 15.47
C MET A 918 17.35 -9.57 14.20
N PRO A 919 16.33 -10.37 13.89
CA PRO A 919 15.48 -10.15 12.72
C PRO A 919 14.63 -8.88 12.84
N THR A 920 14.28 -8.30 11.68
CA THR A 920 13.46 -7.09 11.56
C THR A 920 12.02 -7.36 11.12
N THR A 921 11.62 -8.64 11.00
CA THR A 921 10.27 -9.06 10.62
C THR A 921 9.76 -10.12 11.58
N LEU A 922 8.43 -10.21 11.76
CA LEU A 922 7.82 -11.22 12.63
C LEU A 922 8.14 -12.65 12.17
N GLU A 923 8.04 -12.93 10.87
CA GLU A 923 8.38 -14.23 10.28
C GLU A 923 9.87 -14.56 10.46
N GLY A 924 10.76 -13.55 10.34
CA GLY A 924 12.17 -13.69 10.62
C GLY A 924 12.45 -14.01 12.09
N ALA A 925 11.76 -13.35 13.02
CA ALA A 925 11.88 -13.58 14.46
C ALA A 925 11.40 -14.98 14.86
N GLU A 926 10.26 -15.45 14.31
CA GLU A 926 9.77 -16.82 14.52
C GLU A 926 10.72 -17.88 13.94
N GLY A 927 11.29 -17.63 12.76
CA GLY A 927 12.30 -18.48 12.14
C GLY A 927 13.60 -18.55 12.95
N ALA A 928 14.05 -17.43 13.53
CA ALA A 928 15.24 -17.37 14.38
C ALA A 928 15.01 -18.09 15.72
N ILE A 929 13.82 -17.98 16.32
CA ILE A 929 13.44 -18.75 17.52
C ILE A 929 13.53 -20.25 17.23
N LYS A 930 12.94 -20.71 16.13
CA LYS A 930 12.97 -22.14 15.77
C LYS A 930 14.40 -22.66 15.58
N LYS A 931 15.26 -21.89 14.88
CA LYS A 931 16.68 -22.23 14.74
C LYS A 931 17.41 -22.29 16.09
N GLN A 932 17.09 -21.37 17.01
CA GLN A 932 17.66 -21.36 18.36
C GLN A 932 17.18 -22.56 19.19
N GLU A 933 15.92 -22.99 19.05
CA GLU A 933 15.37 -24.19 19.70
C GLU A 933 16.02 -25.48 19.15
N ASP A 934 16.21 -25.57 17.83
CA ASP A 934 16.94 -26.66 17.19
C ASP A 934 18.40 -26.71 17.69
N PHE A 935 19.07 -25.56 17.77
CA PHE A 935 20.42 -25.44 18.34
C PHE A 935 20.47 -25.89 19.80
N MET A 936 19.53 -25.47 20.64
CA MET A 936 19.45 -25.92 22.04
C MET A 936 19.22 -27.44 22.15
N THR A 937 18.44 -28.03 21.25
CA THR A 937 18.27 -29.49 21.18
C THR A 937 19.60 -30.20 20.88
N THR A 938 20.45 -29.62 20.02
CA THR A 938 21.78 -30.17 19.77
C THR A 938 22.74 -29.98 20.95
N MET A 939 22.59 -28.90 21.74
CA MET A 939 23.31 -28.74 23.01
C MET A 939 22.91 -29.81 24.03
N ASP A 940 21.61 -30.10 24.15
CA ASP A 940 21.11 -31.14 25.05
C ASP A 940 21.67 -32.52 24.66
N ALA A 941 21.74 -32.82 23.36
CA ALA A 941 22.27 -34.09 22.86
C ALA A 941 23.79 -34.28 23.09
N ASN A 942 24.55 -33.20 23.29
CA ASN A 942 25.98 -33.27 23.60
C ASN A 942 26.33 -33.01 25.06
N GLU A 943 25.35 -32.64 25.88
CA GLU A 943 25.48 -32.36 27.32
C GLU A 943 26.04 -33.57 28.08
N ASP A 944 25.50 -34.77 27.86
CA ASP A 944 25.99 -36.00 28.52
C ASP A 944 27.48 -36.26 28.26
N LYS A 945 27.98 -35.89 27.08
CA LYS A 945 29.40 -36.07 26.73
C LYS A 945 30.28 -35.05 27.44
N ILE A 946 29.85 -33.79 27.52
CA ILE A 946 30.58 -32.73 28.22
C ILE A 946 30.59 -33.01 29.73
N ASN A 947 29.44 -33.34 30.30
CA ASN A 947 29.29 -33.74 31.69
C ASN A 947 30.09 -35.01 32.01
N GLY A 948 30.12 -35.98 31.09
CA GLY A 948 30.94 -37.18 31.22
C GLY A 948 32.44 -36.88 31.36
N VAL A 949 32.96 -35.89 30.62
CA VAL A 949 34.36 -35.44 30.75
C VAL A 949 34.60 -34.72 32.08
N VAL A 950 33.68 -33.85 32.50
CA VAL A 950 33.77 -33.16 33.79
C VAL A 950 33.73 -34.14 34.96
N GLU A 951 32.84 -35.13 34.92
CA GLU A 951 32.76 -36.18 35.93
C GLU A 951 34.01 -37.07 35.94
N ALA A 952 34.50 -37.48 34.77
CA ALA A 952 35.73 -38.25 34.66
C ALA A 952 36.93 -37.47 35.25
N GLY A 953 37.03 -36.17 34.96
CA GLY A 953 38.04 -35.29 35.54
C GLY A 953 37.92 -35.18 37.07
N ARG A 954 36.70 -34.93 37.59
CA ARG A 954 36.45 -34.87 39.05
C ARG A 954 36.77 -36.19 39.75
N ARG A 955 36.42 -37.33 39.14
CA ARG A 955 36.75 -38.67 39.68
C ARG A 955 38.26 -38.89 39.69
N LEU A 956 38.97 -38.61 38.59
CA LEU A 956 40.42 -38.74 38.53
C LEU A 956 41.14 -37.82 39.53
N ALA A 957 40.64 -36.60 39.75
CA ALA A 957 41.16 -35.71 40.78
C ALA A 957 40.89 -36.25 42.19
N SER A 958 39.68 -36.76 42.46
CA SER A 958 39.30 -37.37 43.75
C SER A 958 40.05 -38.66 44.04
N ASP A 959 40.36 -39.46 43.02
CA ASP A 959 41.12 -40.71 43.13
C ASP A 959 42.63 -40.45 43.34
N GLY A 960 43.04 -39.18 43.45
CA GLY A 960 44.41 -38.80 43.81
C GLY A 960 45.41 -38.96 42.67
N ASN A 961 44.99 -38.72 41.41
CA ASN A 961 45.92 -38.70 40.28
C ASN A 961 47.02 -37.66 40.49
N ILE A 962 48.25 -37.96 40.06
CA ILE A 962 49.41 -37.04 40.19
C ILE A 962 49.18 -35.67 39.52
N ASN A 963 48.30 -35.59 38.51
CA ASN A 963 47.93 -34.33 37.85
C ASN A 963 46.58 -33.76 38.34
N ALA A 964 46.11 -34.13 39.54
CA ALA A 964 44.79 -33.76 40.05
C ALA A 964 44.48 -32.27 39.95
N ASP A 965 45.42 -31.38 40.30
CA ASP A 965 45.20 -29.92 40.24
C ASP A 965 44.90 -29.44 38.81
N ARG A 966 45.68 -29.93 37.83
CA ARG A 966 45.50 -29.61 36.40
C ARG A 966 44.23 -30.21 35.81
N ILE A 967 43.90 -31.43 36.22
CA ILE A 967 42.66 -32.11 35.84
C ILE A 967 41.46 -31.32 36.37
N GLN A 968 41.51 -30.91 37.64
CA GLN A 968 40.45 -30.16 38.29
C GLN A 968 40.27 -28.78 37.67
N GLU A 969 41.36 -28.06 37.37
CA GLU A 969 41.32 -26.76 36.68
C GLU A 969 40.66 -26.89 35.30
N ARG A 970 41.08 -27.87 34.50
CA ARG A 970 40.50 -28.17 33.18
C ARG A 970 39.02 -28.56 33.25
N ALA A 971 38.66 -29.46 34.16
CA ALA A 971 37.28 -29.91 34.34
C ALA A 971 36.38 -28.75 34.81
N THR A 972 36.87 -27.88 35.68
CA THR A 972 36.15 -26.69 36.15
C THR A 972 35.98 -25.68 35.02
N SER A 973 37.01 -25.44 34.21
CA SER A 973 36.94 -24.56 33.04
C SER A 973 35.91 -25.02 32.01
N ILE A 974 35.85 -26.33 31.71
CA ILE A 974 34.86 -26.91 30.79
C ILE A 974 33.45 -26.77 31.37
N ASP A 975 33.27 -27.05 32.67
CA ASP A 975 31.99 -26.92 33.38
C ASP A 975 31.47 -25.47 33.39
N ASP A 976 32.34 -24.51 33.69
CA ASP A 976 32.00 -23.08 33.72
C ASP A 976 31.65 -22.55 32.33
N ARG A 977 32.42 -22.94 31.30
CA ARG A 977 32.11 -22.58 29.90
C ARG A 977 30.80 -23.19 29.42
N HIS A 978 30.55 -24.45 29.77
CA HIS A 978 29.30 -25.12 29.44
C HIS A 978 28.09 -24.40 30.05
N LYS A 979 28.15 -24.05 31.35
CA LYS A 979 27.10 -23.28 32.03
C LYS A 979 26.91 -21.91 31.39
N LYS A 980 28.00 -21.20 31.11
CA LYS A 980 27.94 -19.86 30.48
C LYS A 980 27.31 -19.91 29.09
N ASN A 981 27.65 -20.91 28.27
CA ASN A 981 27.02 -21.10 26.96
C ASN A 981 25.54 -21.44 27.09
N ARG A 982 25.17 -22.25 28.08
CA ARG A 982 23.78 -22.58 28.37
C ARG A 982 22.96 -21.36 28.77
N GLU A 983 23.50 -20.54 29.67
CA GLU A 983 22.91 -19.26 30.08
C GLU A 983 22.74 -18.32 28.89
N ALA A 984 23.80 -18.14 28.08
CA ALA A 984 23.75 -17.29 26.89
C ALA A 984 22.76 -17.79 25.82
N ALA A 985 22.62 -19.11 25.65
CA ALA A 985 21.63 -19.70 24.75
C ALA A 985 20.19 -19.45 25.20
N VAL A 986 19.93 -19.54 26.51
CA VAL A 986 18.62 -19.23 27.11
C VAL A 986 18.33 -17.73 27.02
N GLU A 987 19.31 -16.87 27.30
CA GLU A 987 19.18 -15.42 27.21
C GLU A 987 18.95 -14.95 25.75
N LEU A 988 19.63 -15.58 24.78
CA LEU A 988 19.38 -15.32 23.36
C LEU A 988 17.96 -15.75 22.95
N LEU A 989 17.48 -16.90 23.43
CA LEU A 989 16.11 -17.34 23.18
C LEU A 989 15.08 -16.37 23.79
N MET A 990 15.33 -15.85 24.99
CA MET A 990 14.49 -14.81 25.61
C MET A 990 14.49 -13.54 24.77
N ARG A 991 15.67 -13.04 24.37
CA ARG A 991 15.79 -11.85 23.51
C ARG A 991 15.11 -12.02 22.15
N LEU A 992 15.18 -13.21 21.55
CA LEU A 992 14.48 -13.52 20.30
C LEU A 992 12.95 -13.57 20.50
N LYS A 993 12.47 -14.07 21.65
CA LYS A 993 11.04 -14.02 22.01
C LYS A 993 10.56 -12.59 22.26
N ASP A 994 11.36 -11.78 22.94
CA ASP A 994 11.07 -10.35 23.13
C ASP A 994 11.10 -9.61 21.78
N ASN A 995 12.04 -9.93 20.88
CA ASN A 995 12.08 -9.40 19.52
C ASN A 995 10.85 -9.82 18.71
N ARG A 996 10.40 -11.08 18.79
CA ARG A 996 9.13 -11.53 18.19
C ARG A 996 7.96 -10.71 18.73
N ASP A 997 7.88 -10.51 20.04
CA ASP A 997 6.79 -9.74 20.65
C ASP A 997 6.83 -8.27 20.23
N LEU A 998 8.02 -7.69 20.10
CA LEU A 998 8.22 -6.35 19.54
C LEU A 998 7.81 -6.28 18.06
N GLN A 999 8.23 -7.23 17.23
CA GLN A 999 7.87 -7.24 15.80
C GLN A 999 6.37 -7.47 15.60
N LYS A 1000 5.75 -8.31 16.43
CA LYS A 1000 4.31 -8.50 16.48
C LYS A 1000 3.59 -7.21 16.88
N PHE A 1001 4.08 -6.53 17.91
CA PHE A 1001 3.54 -5.24 18.33
C PHE A 1001 3.68 -4.15 17.26
N LEU A 1002 4.83 -4.06 16.58
CA LEU A 1002 5.05 -3.13 15.48
C LEU A 1002 4.12 -3.42 14.29
N GLN A 1003 3.93 -4.70 13.97
CA GLN A 1003 2.97 -5.13 12.95
C GLN A 1003 1.53 -4.78 13.36
N ASP A 1004 1.14 -5.09 14.60
CA ASP A 1004 -0.18 -4.74 15.15
C ASP A 1004 -0.40 -3.21 15.13
N CYS A 1005 0.63 -2.40 15.41
CA CYS A 1005 0.57 -0.95 15.32
C CYS A 1005 0.45 -0.45 13.88
N GLN A 1006 1.13 -1.10 12.93
CA GLN A 1006 1.05 -0.77 11.51
C GLN A 1006 -0.33 -1.14 10.94
N GLU A 1007 -0.85 -2.31 11.29
CA GLU A 1007 -2.21 -2.76 10.95
C GLU A 1007 -3.27 -1.84 11.58
N LEU A 1008 -3.09 -1.45 12.84
CA LEU A 1008 -3.95 -0.47 13.49
C LEU A 1008 -3.85 0.91 12.81
N SER A 1009 -2.66 1.35 12.42
CA SER A 1009 -2.49 2.63 11.71
C SER A 1009 -3.18 2.61 10.34
N LEU A 1010 -3.06 1.51 9.60
CA LEU A 1010 -3.78 1.30 8.34
C LEU A 1010 -5.30 1.29 8.56
N TRP A 1011 -5.77 0.57 9.58
CA TRP A 1011 -7.18 0.56 9.95
C TRP A 1011 -7.69 1.94 10.38
N ILE A 1012 -6.94 2.69 11.21
CA ILE A 1012 -7.26 4.06 11.60
C ILE A 1012 -7.31 4.96 10.37
N ASN A 1013 -6.37 4.87 9.43
CA ASN A 1013 -6.38 5.67 8.21
C ASN A 1013 -7.60 5.36 7.34
N GLU A 1014 -7.95 4.07 7.18
CA GLU A 1014 -9.16 3.63 6.46
C GLU A 1014 -10.45 4.14 7.14
N LYS A 1015 -10.54 4.03 8.47
CA LYS A 1015 -11.73 4.48 9.22
C LYS A 1015 -11.78 6.01 9.39
N MET A 1016 -10.64 6.72 9.38
CA MET A 1016 -10.57 8.17 9.34
C MET A 1016 -11.09 8.72 8.01
N LEU A 1017 -10.80 8.07 6.89
CA LEU A 1017 -11.43 8.38 5.60
C LEU A 1017 -12.96 8.20 5.69
N THR A 1018 -13.42 7.13 6.34
CA THR A 1018 -14.84 6.87 6.55
C THR A 1018 -15.50 7.88 7.51
N ALA A 1019 -14.76 8.37 8.51
CA ALA A 1019 -15.23 9.37 9.48
C ALA A 1019 -15.22 10.80 8.91
N GLN A 1020 -14.28 11.12 8.00
CA GLN A 1020 -14.14 12.41 7.32
C GLN A 1020 -14.99 12.54 6.05
N ASP A 1021 -15.69 11.48 5.63
CA ASP A 1021 -16.65 11.50 4.51
C ASP A 1021 -17.79 12.48 4.81
N MET A 1022 -17.68 13.72 4.33
CA MET A 1022 -18.66 14.80 4.56
C MET A 1022 -19.98 14.68 3.79
N SER A 1023 -20.39 13.49 3.37
CA SER A 1023 -21.69 13.24 2.72
C SER A 1023 -22.93 13.37 3.63
N TYR A 1024 -22.82 14.07 4.78
CA TYR A 1024 -23.84 14.16 5.82
C TYR A 1024 -25.05 15.08 5.52
N ASP A 1025 -25.04 15.87 4.44
CA ASP A 1025 -25.99 17.00 4.25
C ASP A 1025 -27.35 16.66 3.57
N GLU A 1026 -27.64 15.39 3.24
CA GLU A 1026 -28.90 15.02 2.56
C GLU A 1026 -29.87 14.16 3.42
N ALA A 1027 -31.06 14.72 3.65
CA ALA A 1027 -32.06 14.30 4.64
C ALA A 1027 -33.03 13.16 4.23
N ARG A 1028 -32.61 12.19 3.39
CA ARG A 1028 -33.55 11.19 2.83
C ARG A 1028 -33.35 9.71 3.19
N ASN A 1029 -32.50 9.36 4.15
CA ASN A 1029 -32.40 7.95 4.58
C ASN A 1029 -31.86 7.73 6.00
N LEU A 1030 -32.45 8.41 6.98
CA LEU A 1030 -31.96 8.46 8.37
C LEU A 1030 -31.84 7.07 9.04
N HIS A 1031 -32.73 6.12 8.72
CA HIS A 1031 -32.73 4.80 9.36
C HIS A 1031 -31.58 3.88 8.87
N SER A 1032 -31.32 3.83 7.56
CA SER A 1032 -30.16 3.08 7.04
C SER A 1032 -28.82 3.71 7.45
N LYS A 1033 -28.79 5.05 7.54
CA LYS A 1033 -27.63 5.80 8.05
C LYS A 1033 -27.40 5.55 9.54
N TRP A 1034 -28.46 5.48 10.35
CA TRP A 1034 -28.37 5.08 11.75
C TRP A 1034 -27.91 3.64 11.91
N LEU A 1035 -28.37 2.69 11.08
CA LEU A 1035 -27.87 1.30 11.09
C LEU A 1035 -26.39 1.20 10.70
N LYS A 1036 -25.92 1.95 9.71
CA LYS A 1036 -24.50 2.03 9.34
C LYS A 1036 -23.66 2.69 10.43
N HIS A 1037 -24.15 3.77 11.04
CA HIS A 1037 -23.50 4.40 12.17
C HIS A 1037 -23.52 3.48 13.40
N GLN A 1038 -24.59 2.71 13.63
CA GLN A 1038 -24.68 1.72 14.70
C GLN A 1038 -23.71 0.56 14.45
N ALA A 1039 -23.55 0.11 13.19
CA ALA A 1039 -22.56 -0.89 12.80
C ALA A 1039 -21.13 -0.36 12.96
N PHE A 1040 -20.85 0.88 12.53
CA PHE A 1040 -19.57 1.55 12.72
C PHE A 1040 -19.26 1.78 14.21
N MET A 1041 -20.26 2.17 15.01
CA MET A 1041 -20.13 2.30 16.47
C MET A 1041 -19.94 0.94 17.14
N ALA A 1042 -20.59 -0.13 16.65
CA ALA A 1042 -20.35 -1.49 17.15
C ALA A 1042 -18.95 -2.00 16.76
N GLU A 1043 -18.45 -1.66 15.56
CA GLU A 1043 -17.11 -1.98 15.10
C GLU A 1043 -16.05 -1.20 15.88
N LEU A 1044 -16.25 0.11 16.12
CA LEU A 1044 -15.45 0.92 17.03
C LEU A 1044 -15.46 0.37 18.47
N GLN A 1045 -16.63 -0.05 18.96
CA GLN A 1045 -16.74 -0.64 20.30
C GLN A 1045 -16.03 -2.00 20.39
N SER A 1046 -16.11 -2.82 19.34
CA SER A 1046 -15.42 -4.12 19.25
C SER A 1046 -13.91 -3.95 19.11
N ASN A 1047 -13.44 -2.93 18.39
CA ASN A 1047 -12.02 -2.64 18.19
C ASN A 1047 -11.43 -1.73 19.27
N LYS A 1048 -12.26 -1.20 20.18
CA LYS A 1048 -11.80 -0.51 21.38
C LYS A 1048 -10.93 -1.42 22.25
N GLU A 1049 -11.27 -2.71 22.34
CA GLU A 1049 -10.42 -3.68 23.05
C GLU A 1049 -9.08 -3.92 22.34
N TRP A 1050 -9.00 -3.73 21.02
CA TRP A 1050 -7.76 -3.84 20.24
C TRP A 1050 -6.86 -2.62 20.46
N LEU A 1051 -7.45 -1.41 20.46
CA LEU A 1051 -6.79 -0.17 20.87
C LEU A 1051 -6.29 -0.21 22.33
N ASP A 1052 -7.14 -0.62 23.27
CA ASP A 1052 -6.78 -0.76 24.70
C ASP A 1052 -5.65 -1.80 24.89
N LYS A 1053 -5.55 -2.83 24.03
CA LYS A 1053 -4.46 -3.82 24.05
C LYS A 1053 -3.15 -3.24 23.52
N ILE A 1054 -3.19 -2.46 22.45
CA ILE A 1054 -2.01 -1.79 21.90
C ILE A 1054 -1.53 -0.69 22.86
N GLU A 1055 -2.44 0.07 23.49
CA GLU A 1055 -2.11 1.10 24.48
C GLU A 1055 -1.48 0.48 25.75
N LYS A 1056 -2.02 -0.64 26.24
CA LYS A 1056 -1.37 -1.41 27.32
C LYS A 1056 -0.03 -2.02 26.90
N GLY A 1057 0.11 -2.43 25.63
CA GLY A 1057 1.36 -2.92 25.07
C GLY A 1057 2.43 -1.83 24.98
N TRP A 1058 2.04 -0.61 24.63
CA TRP A 1058 2.90 0.58 24.60
C TRP A 1058 3.42 0.93 26.00
N ASP A 1059 2.55 0.93 27.01
CA ASP A 1059 2.93 1.17 28.41
C ASP A 1059 3.82 0.05 29.00
N ALA A 1060 3.61 -1.20 28.58
CA ALA A 1060 4.42 -2.34 29.00
C ALA A 1060 5.79 -2.41 28.32
N ALA A 1061 5.92 -1.86 27.09
CA ALA A 1061 7.18 -1.83 26.33
C ALA A 1061 8.17 -0.76 26.83
N GLY A 1062 7.77 0.11 27.77
CA GLY A 1062 8.70 1.04 28.42
C GLY A 1062 9.40 2.02 27.47
N VAL A 1063 8.75 2.40 26.35
CA VAL A 1063 9.27 3.45 25.46
C VAL A 1063 8.81 4.81 26.00
N GLY A 1064 9.40 5.19 27.12
CA GLY A 1064 9.24 6.48 27.75
C GLY A 1064 10.60 7.13 27.97
N GLU A 1065 11.27 7.53 26.89
CA GLU A 1065 12.28 8.59 26.77
C GLU A 1065 13.00 8.46 25.40
N ALA A 1066 12.37 8.98 24.34
CA ALA A 1066 13.01 9.48 23.12
C ALA A 1066 12.08 10.49 22.42
#